data_AF-A0A9W7FQS3-F1
#
_entry.id   AF-A0A9W7FQS3-F1
#
_cell.length_a   1.000
_cell.length_b   1.000
_cell.length_c   1.000
_cell.angle_alpha   90.00
_cell.angle_beta   90.00
_cell.angle_gamma   90.00
#
_symmetry.space_group_name_H-M   'P 1'
#
loop_
_entity.id
_entity.type
_entity.pdbx_description
1 polymer ?
#
loop_
_entity_poly.entity_id
_entity_poly.type
_entity_poly.pdbx_seq_one_letter_code
_entity_poly.pdbx_strand_id
1 'polypeptide(L)'
;MPLFRRWPGFTEAVEQFVQDEITGDEEVERCRELFSAFIGYAKMKVLDLDDDGTLKKGVVLPANPSSRQKILPMESQKSTALSVLSLPEANLHLENRNKDIDFEIEKVMQMDNIAQFYTEEEDAMIITALGLLSGMGMKGAIPFKKFNTWLSTTRFLKGFFNSKEGDIYEMAQYTARGDHSKLAARLTNNWLQCRNPAFAFEQRTLTNAYLEVPNRHSAIFRQAYNFPSPMADREAIVNICWKRISEKSIVVAYSPLASHSKVENQDGGAMIRGSTQFVYLVTQMDDKTVDVTFGAHINFGGKLPSAIVNGIIIPQFVNALSQTQVHFINEIELEGLKENDGKLLGEIFVHQIKQARKRGGWKKRADLGKVGVDEFLYCSVAMREVLPLHPWLRVLLHEISMNRVKVAPTVHTALSDMKDDDAINLAKGLSTIIPSNTEASAAVDHWIAQNAALEEFEKKCAWIRPFFVELAQYNLSTSNFGLRLRVFGGALLSTIDVITDIYMTVHFFNTEGQSHFGRINAWLIGLTLFMQIFLSYLQNRTKPTIFFQDTFFTLIGFRPALDAYRVGSGAEQEDHHIVTPLQEMTFSKFLELVFEAIPSSVVQIYALLSIKEKKIDAIVSIVVSAATIEFSSAMLSYDWDTSPTNRKKQPMFYGYIPDNANLRAICFLSMTVFTLSHVLLQAGSCALLARMSVNWLWYYIGGLLRLVGSVLVRVVTKTMVNFTLMVQVRHPQEVGGLPFAASVLFSLAGSFVSAYLYTGYESDEDDIPKLDDDTLWMALGSLYAIWFASLVAFMSVIDRKYLHTFTNLQTTSSFNKECVVLYVENQNDEHMALILQRGHPDVFKNWGPELLKSWSFKNWDRWEEETPAWFSDAWIESCPNEYIPYEWRVKYKKTKGRVHDPQQRRRSSIKQLKNLLGIEEEK
;
A
#
# COMPACT_ATOMS: atom_id res chain seq x y z
N MET A 1 3.12 -25.23 16.19
CA MET A 1 2.35 -24.61 17.30
C MET A 1 2.78 -23.20 17.76
N PRO A 2 3.92 -22.56 17.41
CA PRO A 2 4.25 -21.21 17.93
C PRO A 2 3.75 -20.03 17.07
N LEU A 3 2.77 -20.21 16.17
CA LEU A 3 2.32 -19.18 15.21
C LEU A 3 0.98 -18.51 15.57
N PHE A 4 0.25 -19.00 16.58
CA PHE A 4 -1.12 -18.55 16.89
C PHE A 4 -1.22 -17.32 17.81
N ARG A 5 -0.11 -16.84 18.41
CA ARG A 5 -0.11 -15.68 19.36
C ARG A 5 -0.20 -14.29 18.71
N ARG A 6 -0.69 -14.16 17.47
CA ARG A 6 -0.77 -12.87 16.75
C ARG A 6 -2.17 -12.43 16.32
N TRP A 7 -3.22 -13.16 16.68
CA TRP A 7 -4.62 -12.78 16.39
C TRP A 7 -5.41 -12.56 17.70
N PRO A 8 -5.56 -11.32 18.18
CA PRO A 8 -6.32 -11.03 19.41
C PRO A 8 -7.81 -11.36 19.32
N GLY A 9 -8.39 -11.37 18.11
CA GLY A 9 -9.83 -11.59 17.90
C GLY A 9 -10.24 -13.03 17.60
N PHE A 10 -9.32 -13.99 17.45
CA PHE A 10 -9.70 -15.39 17.22
C PHE A 10 -10.19 -16.06 18.51
N THR A 11 -9.51 -15.79 19.63
CA THR A 11 -9.94 -16.25 20.95
C THR A 11 -11.25 -15.61 21.38
N GLU A 12 -11.47 -14.30 21.20
CA GLU A 12 -12.78 -13.66 21.51
C GLU A 12 -13.92 -14.27 20.65
N ALA A 13 -13.69 -14.54 19.36
CA ALA A 13 -14.71 -15.14 18.49
C ALA A 13 -15.02 -16.61 18.86
N VAL A 14 -14.01 -17.39 19.28
CA VAL A 14 -14.20 -18.76 19.76
C VAL A 14 -14.80 -18.80 21.18
N GLU A 15 -14.44 -17.85 22.06
CA GLU A 15 -15.06 -17.70 23.38
C GLU A 15 -16.55 -17.35 23.28
N GLN A 16 -16.95 -16.48 22.33
CA GLN A 16 -18.37 -16.23 22.06
C GLN A 16 -19.07 -17.44 21.43
N PHE A 17 -18.41 -18.17 20.53
CA PHE A 17 -19.00 -19.36 19.90
C PHE A 17 -19.15 -20.55 20.87
N VAL A 18 -18.31 -20.65 21.90
CA VAL A 18 -18.37 -21.68 22.95
C VAL A 18 -19.34 -21.31 24.09
N GLN A 19 -19.73 -20.03 24.21
CA GLN A 19 -20.66 -19.58 25.26
C GLN A 19 -22.15 -19.88 24.96
N ASP A 20 -22.55 -19.94 23.70
CA ASP A 20 -23.99 -19.96 23.34
C ASP A 20 -24.62 -21.37 23.24
N GLU A 21 -23.85 -22.47 23.21
CA GLU A 21 -24.40 -23.83 23.22
C GLU A 21 -23.40 -24.87 23.77
N ILE A 22 -23.58 -25.30 25.04
CA ILE A 22 -23.32 -26.65 25.61
C ILE A 22 -23.57 -26.59 27.13
N THR A 23 -24.43 -27.48 27.63
CA THR A 23 -24.74 -27.62 29.06
C THR A 23 -23.81 -28.62 29.76
N GLY A 24 -23.07 -28.21 30.80
CA GLY A 24 -22.28 -29.11 31.64
C GLY A 24 -21.40 -28.40 32.68
N ASP A 25 -21.86 -28.35 33.94
CA ASP A 25 -21.28 -27.48 34.99
C ASP A 25 -19.93 -27.93 35.60
N GLU A 26 -19.37 -29.10 35.27
CA GLU A 26 -18.19 -29.65 35.98
C GLU A 26 -16.81 -29.31 35.37
N GLU A 27 -16.73 -28.90 34.09
CA GLU A 27 -15.43 -28.53 33.48
C GLU A 27 -15.10 -27.04 33.59
N VAL A 28 -16.12 -26.17 33.69
CA VAL A 28 -15.96 -24.71 33.76
C VAL A 28 -15.24 -24.28 35.04
N GLU A 29 -15.64 -24.84 36.19
CA GLU A 29 -15.07 -24.43 37.49
C GLU A 29 -13.59 -24.82 37.61
N ARG A 30 -13.19 -25.95 37.00
CA ARG A 30 -11.81 -26.43 36.94
C ARG A 30 -10.91 -25.53 36.08
N CYS A 31 -11.44 -24.96 35.00
CA CYS A 31 -10.77 -23.91 34.22
C CYS A 31 -10.69 -22.58 35.00
N ARG A 32 -11.68 -22.27 35.82
CA ARG A 32 -11.74 -21.05 36.65
C ARG A 32 -10.70 -21.05 37.76
N GLU A 33 -10.50 -22.19 38.44
CA GLU A 33 -9.44 -22.36 39.44
C GLU A 33 -8.03 -22.18 38.83
N LEU A 34 -7.78 -22.78 37.65
CA LEU A 34 -6.52 -22.61 36.93
C LEU A 34 -6.25 -21.16 36.50
N PHE A 35 -7.29 -20.40 36.15
CA PHE A 35 -7.16 -18.99 35.77
C PHE A 35 -6.98 -18.06 36.99
N SER A 36 -7.64 -18.37 38.11
CA SER A 36 -7.44 -17.70 39.41
C SER A 36 -5.99 -17.82 39.89
N ALA A 37 -5.42 -19.03 39.82
CA ALA A 37 -4.03 -19.29 40.16
C ALA A 37 -3.02 -18.50 39.29
N PHE A 38 -3.37 -18.19 38.04
CA PHE A 38 -2.53 -17.42 37.12
C PHE A 38 -2.55 -15.91 37.42
N ILE A 39 -3.69 -15.35 37.83
CA ILE A 39 -3.81 -13.93 38.20
C ILE A 39 -3.19 -13.64 39.58
N GLY A 40 -3.14 -14.62 40.47
CA GLY A 40 -2.50 -14.48 41.79
C GLY A 40 -0.99 -14.19 41.78
N TYR A 41 -0.29 -14.48 40.68
CA TYR A 41 1.18 -14.35 40.60
C TYR A 41 1.68 -12.96 40.13
N ALA A 42 0.79 -11.99 39.90
CA ALA A 42 1.10 -10.73 39.21
C ALA A 42 0.90 -9.44 40.04
N LYS A 43 1.11 -9.46 41.37
CA LYS A 43 1.06 -8.26 42.23
C LYS A 43 2.07 -8.24 43.39
N MET A 44 3.14 -7.44 43.23
CA MET A 44 3.89 -6.64 44.23
C MET A 44 5.21 -6.17 43.55
N LYS A 45 5.80 -5.00 43.82
CA LYS A 45 5.78 -4.15 45.02
C LYS A 45 5.53 -2.65 44.74
N VAL A 46 5.12 -1.96 45.79
CA VAL A 46 5.15 -0.50 45.98
C VAL A 46 6.54 -0.07 46.51
N LEU A 47 6.92 1.21 46.36
CA LEU A 47 8.03 1.84 47.08
C LEU A 47 7.57 3.15 47.73
N ASP A 48 8.23 3.50 48.84
CA ASP A 48 7.72 4.37 49.89
C ASP A 48 7.67 5.89 49.57
N LEU A 49 6.84 6.59 50.34
CA LEU A 49 6.77 8.04 50.50
C LEU A 49 6.94 8.36 51.99
N ASP A 50 7.47 9.54 52.35
CA ASP A 50 7.43 10.05 53.73
C ASP A 50 5.96 10.25 54.18
N ASP A 51 5.68 10.17 55.49
CA ASP A 51 4.31 10.09 56.07
C ASP A 51 3.35 11.28 55.78
N ASP A 52 3.83 12.35 55.14
CA ASP A 52 3.01 13.50 54.68
C ASP A 52 2.90 13.65 53.14
N GLY A 53 3.57 12.77 52.38
CA GLY A 53 3.40 12.65 50.93
C GLY A 53 4.10 13.70 50.06
N THR A 54 5.21 14.30 50.49
CA THR A 54 5.93 15.33 49.70
C THR A 54 7.41 15.03 49.37
N LEU A 55 7.92 15.62 48.29
CA LEU A 55 9.33 15.54 47.85
C LEU A 55 10.09 16.84 48.18
N LYS A 56 11.32 16.71 48.69
CA LYS A 56 12.18 17.83 49.16
C LYS A 56 12.63 18.78 48.04
N LYS A 57 12.68 20.09 48.33
CA LYS A 57 12.98 21.21 47.40
C LYS A 57 14.37 21.86 47.62
N GLY A 58 14.87 22.53 46.58
CA GLY A 58 15.96 23.52 46.61
C GLY A 58 15.93 24.43 45.36
N VAL A 59 16.31 25.71 45.47
CA VAL A 59 16.08 26.78 44.47
C VAL A 59 17.34 27.66 44.31
N VAL A 60 17.55 28.31 43.14
CA VAL A 60 18.06 29.71 42.96
C VAL A 60 18.13 30.11 41.46
N LEU A 61 17.82 31.38 41.17
CA LEU A 61 17.98 32.16 39.90
C LEU A 61 18.84 33.40 40.23
N PRO A 62 19.55 34.11 39.29
CA PRO A 62 19.06 34.62 37.98
C PRO A 62 20.13 34.48 36.85
N ALA A 63 20.25 35.23 35.74
CA ALA A 63 19.58 36.45 35.21
C ALA A 63 19.62 36.56 33.66
N ASN A 64 18.75 37.44 33.13
CA ASN A 64 18.76 38.31 31.93
C ASN A 64 19.25 37.88 30.51
N PRO A 65 18.72 38.53 29.43
CA PRO A 65 18.32 37.77 28.23
C PRO A 65 18.54 38.44 26.85
N SER A 66 18.84 37.62 25.85
CA SER A 66 18.44 37.87 24.46
C SER A 66 18.25 36.53 23.76
N SER A 67 17.21 36.41 22.93
CA SER A 67 16.74 35.20 22.21
C SER A 67 16.25 33.98 23.01
N ARG A 68 15.83 34.13 24.29
CA ARG A 68 15.09 33.08 25.02
C ARG A 68 13.57 33.15 24.79
N GLN A 69 13.04 32.44 23.79
CA GLN A 69 11.65 31.98 23.84
C GLN A 69 11.58 30.64 24.58
N LYS A 70 11.46 30.67 25.92
CA LYS A 70 11.02 29.48 26.65
C LYS A 70 9.54 29.28 26.43
N ILE A 71 9.08 28.03 26.31
CA ILE A 71 7.65 27.73 26.20
C ILE A 71 6.98 28.08 27.53
N LEU A 72 6.36 29.25 27.59
CA LEU A 72 5.53 29.66 28.72
C LEU A 72 4.16 28.95 28.64
N PRO A 73 3.57 28.55 29.78
CA PRO A 73 2.19 28.08 29.80
C PRO A 73 1.25 29.23 29.40
N MET A 74 0.26 28.94 28.55
CA MET A 74 -0.77 29.91 28.18
C MET A 74 -1.74 30.15 29.35
N GLU A 75 -1.39 31.08 30.24
CA GLU A 75 -2.30 31.62 31.26
C GLU A 75 -3.33 32.58 30.66
N SER A 76 -4.20 32.10 29.77
CA SER A 76 -5.54 32.68 29.50
C SER A 76 -6.28 31.98 28.37
N GLN A 77 -6.81 30.77 28.62
CA GLN A 77 -8.02 30.32 27.92
C GLN A 77 -8.74 29.23 28.75
N LYS A 78 -10.00 29.49 29.11
CA LYS A 78 -10.87 28.51 29.79
C LYS A 78 -11.33 27.46 28.77
N SER A 79 -10.45 26.52 28.43
CA SER A 79 -10.74 25.40 27.56
C SER A 79 -9.82 24.21 27.84
N THR A 80 -10.30 23.01 27.50
CA THR A 80 -9.80 21.65 27.77
C THR A 80 -8.36 21.36 27.32
N ALA A 81 -7.63 22.32 26.75
CA ALA A 81 -6.19 22.21 26.51
C ALA A 81 -5.38 22.13 27.81
N LEU A 82 -5.76 22.91 28.83
CA LEU A 82 -5.07 22.96 30.12
C LEU A 82 -5.11 21.61 30.86
N SER A 83 -6.17 20.81 30.69
CA SER A 83 -6.26 19.45 31.27
C SER A 83 -5.37 18.41 30.58
N VAL A 84 -4.96 18.64 29.32
CA VAL A 84 -3.98 17.79 28.61
C VAL A 84 -2.56 18.19 29.04
N LEU A 85 -2.30 19.50 29.20
CA LEU A 85 -1.04 20.00 29.73
C LEU A 85 -0.86 19.74 31.24
N SER A 86 -1.93 19.48 32.00
CA SER A 86 -1.81 18.99 33.39
C SER A 86 -1.45 17.51 33.50
N LEU A 87 -1.37 16.75 32.40
CA LEU A 87 -0.86 15.39 32.43
C LEU A 87 0.64 15.41 32.77
N PRO A 88 1.11 14.60 33.75
CA PRO A 88 2.53 14.58 34.15
C PRO A 88 3.48 14.33 32.97
N GLU A 89 3.06 13.50 32.01
CA GLU A 89 3.81 13.15 30.81
C GLU A 89 4.05 14.35 29.87
N ALA A 90 3.06 15.24 29.73
CA ALA A 90 3.16 16.42 28.88
C ALA A 90 4.09 17.48 29.50
N ASN A 91 4.00 17.71 30.81
CA ASN A 91 4.92 18.58 31.54
C ASN A 91 6.35 18.05 31.52
N LEU A 92 6.52 16.73 31.67
CA LEU A 92 7.84 16.11 31.58
C LEU A 92 8.44 16.24 30.18
N HIS A 93 7.64 16.04 29.11
CA HIS A 93 8.07 16.28 27.73
C HIS A 93 8.50 17.74 27.50
N LEU A 94 7.82 18.70 28.12
CA LEU A 94 8.15 20.14 28.06
C LEU A 94 9.44 20.51 28.80
N GLU A 95 9.58 20.08 30.05
CA GLU A 95 10.78 20.33 30.85
C GLU A 95 12.02 19.77 30.13
N ASN A 96 11.85 18.61 29.52
CA ASN A 96 12.82 17.95 28.67
C ASN A 96 13.19 18.76 27.42
N ARG A 97 12.20 19.20 26.62
CA ARG A 97 12.45 20.03 25.42
C ARG A 97 13.12 21.37 25.78
N ASN A 98 12.75 21.99 26.89
CA ASN A 98 13.36 23.23 27.35
C ASN A 98 14.84 23.03 27.76
N LYS A 99 15.21 21.89 28.35
CA LYS A 99 16.61 21.52 28.64
C LYS A 99 17.42 21.30 27.36
N ASP A 100 16.83 20.67 26.34
CA ASP A 100 17.47 20.47 25.04
C ASP A 100 17.77 21.81 24.35
N ILE A 101 16.82 22.75 24.37
CA ILE A 101 16.99 24.12 23.83
C ILE A 101 18.09 24.89 24.58
N ASP A 102 18.10 24.86 25.93
CA ASP A 102 19.13 25.53 26.72
C ASP A 102 20.54 24.95 26.41
N PHE A 103 20.68 23.63 26.19
CA PHE A 103 21.93 22.98 25.77
C PHE A 103 22.36 23.38 24.34
N GLU A 104 21.43 23.41 23.39
CA GLU A 104 21.70 23.80 22.01
C GLU A 104 22.20 25.23 21.89
N ILE A 105 21.62 26.18 22.64
CA ILE A 105 22.08 27.57 22.67
C ILE A 105 23.55 27.65 23.13
N GLU A 106 23.93 26.89 24.17
CA GLU A 106 25.32 26.82 24.64
C GLU A 106 26.27 26.27 23.56
N LYS A 107 25.86 25.21 22.86
CA LYS A 107 26.65 24.57 21.80
C LYS A 107 26.80 25.43 20.55
N VAL A 108 25.74 26.13 20.15
CA VAL A 108 25.79 27.13 19.06
C VAL A 108 26.81 28.22 19.39
N MET A 109 26.78 28.77 20.61
CA MET A 109 27.80 29.75 21.04
C MET A 109 29.22 29.19 20.97
N GLN A 110 29.43 27.91 21.31
CA GLN A 110 30.73 27.23 21.20
C GLN A 110 31.16 27.00 19.74
N MET A 111 30.22 26.79 18.81
CA MET A 111 30.49 26.56 17.39
C MET A 111 30.72 27.84 16.57
N ASP A 112 30.08 28.95 16.93
CA ASP A 112 30.14 30.22 16.18
C ASP A 112 31.15 31.23 16.74
N ASN A 113 31.24 31.37 18.06
CA ASN A 113 31.85 32.55 18.70
C ASN A 113 33.17 32.25 19.45
N ILE A 114 33.68 31.02 19.39
CA ILE A 114 34.86 30.59 20.15
C ILE A 114 35.86 29.93 19.20
N ALA A 115 37.10 30.43 19.20
CA ALA A 115 38.20 29.79 18.48
C ALA A 115 38.52 28.41 19.09
N GLN A 116 38.54 27.37 18.25
CA GLN A 116 38.79 25.98 18.64
C GLN A 116 40.19 25.57 18.15
N PHE A 117 40.93 24.83 18.99
CA PHE A 117 42.26 24.31 18.69
C PHE A 117 42.19 22.78 18.73
N TYR A 118 42.46 22.13 17.60
CA TYR A 118 42.36 20.67 17.46
C TYR A 118 43.73 20.00 17.66
N THR A 119 43.73 18.81 18.26
CA THR A 119 44.93 17.96 18.31
C THR A 119 45.08 17.15 17.01
N GLU A 120 46.26 16.60 16.74
CA GLU A 120 46.47 15.68 15.60
C GLU A 120 45.54 14.45 15.68
N GLU A 121 45.23 13.97 16.89
CA GLU A 121 44.31 12.87 17.15
C GLU A 121 42.85 13.24 16.79
N GLU A 122 42.42 14.46 17.14
CA GLU A 122 41.08 14.97 16.78
C GLU A 122 40.93 15.19 15.27
N ASP A 123 41.97 15.69 14.61
CA ASP A 123 41.98 15.83 13.15
C ASP A 123 41.99 14.47 12.43
N ALA A 124 42.78 13.51 12.91
CA ALA A 124 42.74 12.13 12.41
C ALA A 124 41.37 11.46 12.63
N MET A 125 40.73 11.72 13.77
CA MET A 125 39.37 11.25 14.09
C MET A 125 38.35 11.81 13.10
N ILE A 126 38.38 13.12 12.81
CA ILE A 126 37.47 13.77 11.86
C ILE A 126 37.73 13.31 10.42
N ILE A 127 38.99 13.16 10.01
CA ILE A 127 39.35 12.64 8.68
C ILE A 127 38.85 11.21 8.50
N THR A 128 39.00 10.36 9.51
CA THR A 128 38.52 8.97 9.47
C THR A 128 36.99 8.90 9.41
N ALA A 129 36.30 9.76 10.17
CA ALA A 129 34.85 9.90 10.12
C ALA A 129 34.37 10.40 8.75
N LEU A 130 35.03 11.39 8.14
CA LEU A 130 34.73 11.84 6.77
C LEU A 130 35.02 10.76 5.71
N GLY A 131 36.05 9.94 5.93
CA GLY A 131 36.35 8.77 5.09
C GLY A 131 35.17 7.82 4.93
N LEU A 132 34.33 7.70 5.96
CA LEU A 132 33.12 6.87 5.94
C LEU A 132 32.08 7.37 4.91
N LEU A 133 32.02 8.68 4.64
CA LEU A 133 31.16 9.25 3.59
C LEU A 133 31.62 8.88 2.17
N SER A 134 32.88 8.50 1.97
CA SER A 134 33.40 8.07 0.66
C SER A 134 33.00 6.64 0.29
N GLY A 135 32.40 5.89 1.22
CA GLY A 135 32.02 4.47 1.07
C GLY A 135 30.94 4.15 0.02
N MET A 136 30.38 5.15 -0.68
CA MET A 136 29.31 4.97 -1.68
C MET A 136 29.64 3.98 -2.82
N GLY A 137 30.92 3.65 -3.04
CA GLY A 137 31.39 2.77 -4.12
C GLY A 137 31.74 1.32 -3.72
N MET A 138 31.48 0.87 -2.49
CA MET A 138 31.92 -0.47 -2.06
C MET A 138 31.18 -1.61 -2.76
N LYS A 139 31.89 -2.34 -3.63
CA LYS A 139 31.38 -3.52 -4.35
C LYS A 139 31.03 -4.66 -3.39
N GLY A 140 29.84 -5.23 -3.56
CA GLY A 140 29.36 -6.38 -2.77
C GLY A 140 28.46 -6.02 -1.59
N ALA A 141 28.23 -4.73 -1.33
CA ALA A 141 27.19 -4.29 -0.41
C ALA A 141 25.80 -4.73 -0.92
N ILE A 142 25.07 -5.52 -0.12
CA ILE A 142 23.66 -5.82 -0.38
C ILE A 142 22.87 -4.56 0.03
N PRO A 143 22.24 -3.82 -0.91
CA PRO A 143 21.42 -2.68 -0.54
C PRO A 143 20.26 -3.15 0.33
N PHE A 144 19.95 -2.39 1.38
CA PHE A 144 18.72 -2.61 2.15
C PHE A 144 17.49 -2.65 1.22
N LYS A 145 16.48 -3.47 1.59
CA LYS A 145 15.14 -3.30 1.01
C LYS A 145 14.73 -1.84 1.18
N LYS A 146 14.15 -1.25 0.13
CA LYS A 146 13.77 0.16 0.05
C LYS A 146 12.97 0.58 1.31
N PHE A 147 13.64 1.19 2.29
CA PHE A 147 13.01 1.67 3.50
C PHE A 147 12.42 3.05 3.21
N ASN A 148 11.12 3.10 2.95
CA ASN A 148 10.41 4.37 2.90
C ASN A 148 10.41 4.98 4.30
N THR A 149 11.12 6.10 4.47
CA THR A 149 10.95 6.93 5.66
C THR A 149 9.54 7.54 5.62
N TRP A 150 8.99 7.90 6.77
CA TRP A 150 7.65 8.49 6.82
C TRP A 150 7.62 9.98 6.47
N LEU A 151 8.79 10.60 6.22
CA LEU A 151 8.97 12.03 6.01
C LEU A 151 9.64 12.28 4.65
N SER A 152 9.01 13.06 3.76
CA SER A 152 9.41 13.13 2.34
C SER A 152 10.69 13.92 2.04
N THR A 153 11.25 14.65 3.01
CA THR A 153 12.55 15.35 2.89
C THR A 153 13.77 14.44 3.00
N THR A 154 13.62 13.17 3.41
CA THR A 154 14.74 12.21 3.41
C THR A 154 14.88 11.62 2.01
N ARG A 155 15.81 12.17 1.22
CA ARG A 155 15.93 11.91 -0.23
C ARG A 155 16.61 10.59 -0.55
N PHE A 156 17.54 10.18 0.30
CA PHE A 156 18.44 9.07 0.01
C PHE A 156 18.76 8.31 1.29
N LEU A 157 18.63 7.00 1.24
CA LEU A 157 19.09 6.08 2.28
C LEU A 157 19.71 4.87 1.59
N LYS A 158 20.99 4.65 1.83
CA LYS A 158 21.73 3.44 1.42
C LYS A 158 22.36 2.81 2.64
N GLY A 159 22.61 1.52 2.55
CA GLY A 159 23.34 0.80 3.58
C GLY A 159 23.31 -0.70 3.33
N PHE A 160 24.14 -1.41 4.08
CA PHE A 160 24.27 -2.86 4.01
C PHE A 160 24.61 -3.42 5.40
N PHE A 161 24.32 -4.70 5.59
CA PHE A 161 24.59 -5.42 6.83
C PHE A 161 25.43 -6.67 6.55
N ASN A 162 26.59 -6.77 7.18
CA ASN A 162 27.40 -7.99 7.17
C ASN A 162 26.99 -8.93 8.30
N SER A 163 26.13 -9.90 7.99
CA SER A 163 25.63 -10.87 8.98
C SER A 163 26.68 -11.84 9.53
N LYS A 164 27.91 -11.86 9.00
CA LYS A 164 29.00 -12.68 9.56
C LYS A 164 29.74 -11.98 10.70
N GLU A 165 29.98 -10.69 10.54
CA GLU A 165 30.84 -9.87 11.41
C GLU A 165 30.02 -8.96 12.35
N GLY A 166 28.74 -8.73 12.04
CA GLY A 166 27.83 -7.91 12.85
C GLY A 166 27.78 -6.45 12.43
N ASP A 167 28.58 -6.05 11.43
CA ASP A 167 28.70 -4.67 10.97
C ASP A 167 27.49 -4.19 10.18
N ILE A 168 26.95 -3.05 10.59
CA ILE A 168 25.92 -2.29 9.91
C ILE A 168 26.58 -1.02 9.37
N TYR A 169 26.43 -0.77 8.08
CA TYR A 169 26.84 0.48 7.44
C TYR A 169 25.59 1.18 6.88
N GLU A 170 25.43 2.46 7.19
CA GLU A 170 24.29 3.28 6.76
C GLU A 170 24.79 4.63 6.27
N MET A 171 24.15 5.18 5.24
CA MET A 171 24.38 6.52 4.73
C MET A 171 23.05 7.13 4.32
N ALA A 172 22.77 8.34 4.80
CA ALA A 172 21.53 9.04 4.50
C ALA A 172 21.81 10.49 4.10
N GLN A 173 20.95 11.05 3.24
CA GLN A 173 20.97 12.47 2.93
C GLN A 173 19.56 13.05 3.08
N TYR A 174 19.45 14.14 3.83
CA TYR A 174 18.19 14.85 4.07
C TYR A 174 18.41 16.36 4.15
N THR A 175 17.39 17.11 3.75
CA THR A 175 17.37 18.57 3.87
C THR A 175 16.51 18.98 5.07
N ALA A 176 17.07 19.81 5.96
CA ALA A 176 16.36 20.41 7.08
C ALA A 176 16.19 21.93 6.88
N ARG A 177 15.18 22.51 7.54
CA ARG A 177 14.98 23.97 7.62
C ARG A 177 15.80 24.52 8.79
N GLY A 178 16.34 25.73 8.67
CA GLY A 178 17.07 26.41 9.74
C GLY A 178 18.53 26.71 9.42
N ASP A 179 19.33 26.73 10.48
CA ASP A 179 20.75 27.14 10.50
C ASP A 179 21.67 25.95 10.82
N HIS A 180 22.84 25.92 10.18
CA HIS A 180 23.78 24.81 10.25
C HIS A 180 24.46 24.65 11.61
N SER A 181 24.68 25.73 12.37
CA SER A 181 25.23 25.68 13.72
C SER A 181 24.20 25.16 14.71
N LYS A 182 22.93 25.60 14.59
CA LYS A 182 21.83 25.01 15.37
C LYS A 182 21.64 23.52 15.09
N LEU A 183 21.69 23.13 13.82
CA LEU A 183 21.54 21.73 13.41
C LEU A 183 22.73 20.87 13.87
N ALA A 184 23.96 21.35 13.73
CA ALA A 184 25.14 20.69 14.28
C ALA A 184 25.07 20.56 15.82
N ALA A 185 24.66 21.62 16.53
CA ALA A 185 24.47 21.59 17.99
C ALA A 185 23.45 20.52 18.41
N ARG A 186 22.28 20.44 17.76
CA ARG A 186 21.29 19.38 17.97
C ARG A 186 21.89 17.99 17.76
N LEU A 187 22.70 17.83 16.72
CA LEU A 187 23.37 16.57 16.39
C LEU A 187 24.51 16.20 17.35
N THR A 188 25.00 17.12 18.21
CA THR A 188 25.89 16.78 19.35
C THR A 188 25.16 16.36 20.62
N ASN A 189 23.82 16.53 20.70
CA ASN A 189 23.05 16.18 21.88
C ASN A 189 22.76 14.67 21.94
N ASN A 190 23.71 13.89 22.48
CA ASN A 190 23.59 12.44 22.64
C ASN A 190 22.41 12.02 23.54
N TRP A 191 21.98 12.87 24.49
CA TRP A 191 20.82 12.61 25.35
C TRP A 191 19.52 12.50 24.53
N LEU A 192 19.45 13.21 23.40
CA LEU A 192 18.35 13.15 22.44
C LEU A 192 18.40 11.89 21.56
N GLN A 193 19.59 11.41 21.21
CA GLN A 193 19.74 10.16 20.46
C GLN A 193 19.37 8.93 21.31
N CYS A 194 19.75 8.92 22.59
CA CYS A 194 19.37 7.87 23.55
C CYS A 194 17.88 7.89 23.96
N ARG A 195 17.13 8.94 23.61
CA ARG A 195 15.68 9.06 23.90
C ARG A 195 14.76 8.36 22.91
N ASN A 196 15.32 7.63 21.95
CA ASN A 196 14.55 6.85 21.00
C ASN A 196 13.60 5.89 21.75
N PRO A 197 12.27 6.02 21.64
CA PRO A 197 11.30 5.27 22.45
C PRO A 197 11.30 3.75 22.19
N ALA A 198 12.14 3.29 21.27
CA ALA A 198 12.37 1.87 21.03
C ALA A 198 13.34 1.19 22.02
N PHE A 199 14.11 1.95 22.80
CA PHE A 199 15.02 1.41 23.82
C PHE A 199 14.62 1.74 25.26
N ALA A 200 13.59 2.57 25.46
CA ALA A 200 13.15 3.03 26.77
C ALA A 200 11.86 2.33 27.24
N PHE A 201 12.01 1.32 28.10
CA PHE A 201 11.09 1.10 29.22
C PHE A 201 11.88 1.37 30.51
N GLU A 202 11.26 2.10 31.44
CA GLU A 202 11.87 2.76 32.62
C GLU A 202 12.85 3.91 32.32
N GLN A 203 12.61 5.07 32.95
CA GLN A 203 13.47 6.26 32.92
C GLN A 203 14.71 6.14 33.84
N ARG A 204 15.08 4.93 34.26
CA ARG A 204 16.18 4.73 35.21
C ARG A 204 17.53 4.93 34.51
N THR A 205 18.29 5.91 35.03
CA THR A 205 19.74 6.10 34.83
C THR A 205 20.26 6.49 33.43
N LEU A 206 19.68 7.52 32.80
CA LEU A 206 20.38 8.29 31.75
C LEU A 206 21.36 9.35 32.28
N THR A 207 21.37 9.61 33.59
CA THR A 207 22.27 10.59 34.25
C THR A 207 23.76 10.25 34.16
N ASN A 208 24.11 9.00 33.86
CA ASN A 208 25.50 8.51 33.79
C ASN A 208 26.04 8.42 32.34
N ALA A 209 25.40 9.09 31.38
CA ALA A 209 25.76 9.01 29.96
C ALA A 209 26.99 9.84 29.58
N TYR A 210 27.23 11.00 30.22
CA TYR A 210 28.44 11.79 30.04
C TYR A 210 29.56 11.23 30.92
N LEU A 211 30.67 10.81 30.30
CA LEU A 211 31.84 10.29 31.00
C LEU A 211 32.86 11.41 31.24
N GLU A 212 33.18 12.19 30.21
CA GLU A 212 34.17 13.26 30.27
C GLU A 212 33.88 14.33 29.21
N VAL A 213 34.33 15.56 29.45
CA VAL A 213 34.28 16.65 28.46
C VAL A 213 35.71 17.20 28.35
N PRO A 214 36.56 16.63 27.47
CA PRO A 214 37.99 16.95 27.43
C PRO A 214 38.26 18.42 27.06
N ASN A 215 37.42 19.02 26.21
CA ASN A 215 37.55 20.40 25.77
C ASN A 215 36.19 20.97 25.30
N ARG A 216 36.18 22.15 24.66
CA ARG A 216 34.96 22.85 24.23
C ARG A 216 34.34 22.31 22.93
N HIS A 217 35.03 21.42 22.22
CA HIS A 217 34.62 20.87 20.92
C HIS A 217 34.61 19.34 20.89
N SER A 218 34.72 18.70 22.07
CA SER A 218 34.91 17.26 22.25
C SER A 218 34.24 16.78 23.55
N ALA A 219 33.56 15.65 23.54
CA ALA A 219 32.94 15.04 24.73
C ALA A 219 32.78 13.51 24.60
N ILE A 220 33.01 12.79 25.70
CA ILE A 220 33.02 11.33 25.75
C ILE A 220 31.79 10.80 26.48
N PHE A 221 31.15 9.80 25.89
CA PHE A 221 29.86 9.27 26.33
C PHE A 221 29.84 7.74 26.43
N ARG A 222 28.94 7.24 27.28
CA ARG A 222 28.47 5.85 27.29
C ARG A 222 27.09 5.78 26.62
N GLN A 223 26.96 4.94 25.61
CA GLN A 223 25.69 4.55 25.00
C GLN A 223 25.33 3.14 25.44
N ALA A 224 24.08 2.90 25.86
CA ALA A 224 23.56 1.59 26.20
C ALA A 224 22.32 1.30 25.35
N TYR A 225 22.18 0.05 24.90
CA TYR A 225 21.14 -0.42 23.99
C TYR A 225 20.50 -1.67 24.55
N ASN A 226 19.20 -1.60 24.83
CA ASN A 226 18.43 -2.71 25.36
C ASN A 226 17.99 -3.65 24.22
N PHE A 227 18.26 -4.95 24.34
CA PHE A 227 17.95 -5.94 23.31
C PHE A 227 16.81 -6.89 23.74
N PRO A 228 15.98 -7.38 22.80
CA PRO A 228 14.94 -8.35 23.13
C PRO A 228 15.51 -9.65 23.71
N SER A 229 15.08 -10.01 24.92
CA SER A 229 15.36 -11.32 25.55
C SER A 229 15.05 -12.48 24.58
N PRO A 230 15.93 -13.49 24.44
CA PRO A 230 17.07 -13.82 25.32
C PRO A 230 18.41 -13.18 24.93
N MET A 231 18.45 -12.18 24.06
CA MET A 231 19.71 -11.50 23.74
C MET A 231 20.15 -10.61 24.91
N ALA A 232 21.43 -10.70 25.26
CA ALA A 232 22.10 -9.74 26.13
C ALA A 232 21.97 -8.31 25.60
N ASP A 233 22.01 -7.32 26.48
CA ASP A 233 22.05 -5.90 26.11
C ASP A 233 23.43 -5.51 25.54
N ARG A 234 23.56 -4.28 25.03
CA ARG A 234 24.80 -3.77 24.42
C ARG A 234 25.20 -2.41 24.95
N GLU A 235 26.50 -2.12 24.89
CA GLU A 235 27.02 -0.79 25.18
C GLU A 235 28.19 -0.39 24.28
N ALA A 236 28.33 0.90 24.03
CA ALA A 236 29.46 1.51 23.32
C ALA A 236 29.99 2.71 24.12
N ILE A 237 31.28 2.99 24.01
CA ILE A 237 31.87 4.26 24.47
C ILE A 237 32.24 5.05 23.22
N VAL A 238 31.82 6.31 23.17
CA VAL A 238 31.92 7.13 21.95
C VAL A 238 32.44 8.52 22.31
N ASN A 239 33.47 8.97 21.62
CA ASN A 239 33.90 10.36 21.62
C ASN A 239 33.16 11.13 20.52
N ILE A 240 32.54 12.25 20.85
CA ILE A 240 31.95 13.19 19.89
C ILE A 240 32.88 14.38 19.77
N CYS A 241 33.40 14.65 18.58
CA CYS A 241 34.19 15.83 18.25
C CYS A 241 33.53 16.59 17.09
N TRP A 242 33.53 17.92 17.12
CA TRP A 242 32.98 18.73 16.03
C TRP A 242 33.94 19.81 15.54
N LYS A 243 33.94 20.05 14.22
CA LYS A 243 34.84 21.00 13.56
C LYS A 243 34.13 21.77 12.46
N ARG A 244 34.31 23.10 12.44
CA ARG A 244 33.93 23.93 11.30
C ARG A 244 35.00 23.78 10.22
N ILE A 245 34.58 23.32 9.04
CA ILE A 245 35.47 23.07 7.89
C ILE A 245 35.43 24.24 6.90
N SER A 246 34.30 24.95 6.84
CA SER A 246 34.16 26.20 6.06
C SER A 246 33.15 27.13 6.73
N GLU A 247 33.02 28.36 6.23
CA GLU A 247 31.96 29.28 6.66
C GLU A 247 30.56 28.69 6.57
N LYS A 248 30.34 27.68 5.70
CA LYS A 248 29.04 27.04 5.47
C LYS A 248 28.95 25.59 5.96
N SER A 249 30.05 24.96 6.37
CA SER A 249 30.06 23.52 6.68
C SER A 249 30.66 23.19 8.05
N ILE A 250 29.91 22.43 8.83
CA ILE A 250 30.31 21.87 10.13
C ILE A 250 30.25 20.36 10.05
N VAL A 251 31.25 19.67 10.59
CA VAL A 251 31.23 18.22 10.78
C VAL A 251 31.07 17.89 12.25
N VAL A 252 30.19 16.94 12.55
CA VAL A 252 30.08 16.30 13.86
C VAL A 252 30.46 14.83 13.68
N ALA A 253 31.58 14.43 14.27
CA ALA A 253 32.14 13.08 14.21
C ALA A 253 31.97 12.38 15.56
N TYR A 254 31.44 11.15 15.52
CA TYR A 254 31.34 10.23 16.64
C TYR A 254 32.32 9.08 16.35
N SER A 255 33.26 8.81 17.25
CA SER A 255 34.25 7.73 17.08
C SER A 255 34.31 6.81 18.30
N PRO A 256 34.44 5.48 18.09
CA PRO A 256 34.43 4.51 19.17
C PRO A 256 35.71 4.58 20.01
N LEU A 257 35.56 4.48 21.32
CA LEU A 257 36.66 4.27 22.26
C LEU A 257 36.58 2.86 22.83
N ALA A 258 37.73 2.18 22.92
CA ALA A 258 37.81 0.80 23.40
C ALA A 258 37.50 0.65 24.91
N SER A 259 37.87 1.65 25.71
CA SER A 259 37.69 1.68 27.16
C SER A 259 37.68 3.11 27.70
N HIS A 260 37.25 3.29 28.94
CA HIS A 260 37.29 4.56 29.67
C HIS A 260 37.40 4.28 31.18
N SER A 261 38.16 5.07 31.93
CA SER A 261 38.42 4.85 33.37
C SER A 261 37.15 4.74 34.22
N LYS A 262 36.14 5.58 33.92
CA LYS A 262 34.81 5.57 34.57
C LYS A 262 33.87 4.42 34.15
N VAL A 263 34.29 3.56 33.22
CA VAL A 263 33.51 2.42 32.72
C VAL A 263 34.38 1.17 32.80
N GLU A 264 34.58 0.70 34.03
CA GLU A 264 35.29 -0.54 34.28
C GLU A 264 34.44 -1.74 33.85
N ASN A 265 34.94 -2.51 32.89
CA ASN A 265 34.32 -3.76 32.44
C ASN A 265 34.67 -4.91 33.40
N GLN A 266 34.45 -4.71 34.71
CA GLN A 266 35.06 -5.50 35.78
C GLN A 266 34.23 -6.69 36.29
N ASP A 267 32.91 -6.69 36.12
CA ASP A 267 32.03 -7.78 36.57
C ASP A 267 31.20 -8.36 35.43
N GLY A 268 30.99 -9.68 35.45
CA GLY A 268 30.27 -10.47 34.44
C GLY A 268 28.76 -10.24 34.37
N GLY A 269 28.32 -8.99 34.31
CA GLY A 269 26.92 -8.55 34.31
C GLY A 269 26.38 -8.20 32.92
N ALA A 270 26.03 -9.23 32.13
CA ALA A 270 25.03 -9.22 31.06
C ALA A 270 25.11 -8.24 29.85
N MET A 271 26.00 -7.25 29.80
CA MET A 271 26.14 -6.35 28.63
C MET A 271 27.35 -6.68 27.76
N ILE A 272 27.19 -6.65 26.43
CA ILE A 272 28.28 -6.88 25.47
C ILE A 272 28.73 -5.54 24.85
N ARG A 273 30.06 -5.33 24.79
CA ARG A 273 30.67 -4.14 24.20
C ARG A 273 30.58 -4.18 22.65
N GLY A 274 30.14 -3.08 22.06
CA GLY A 274 30.18 -2.81 20.62
C GLY A 274 30.99 -1.56 20.29
N SER A 275 31.18 -1.31 18.98
CA SER A 275 31.71 -0.07 18.43
C SER A 275 30.63 0.69 17.68
N THR A 276 30.72 2.02 17.69
CA THR A 276 29.77 2.91 17.02
C THR A 276 30.53 4.13 16.51
N GLN A 277 30.48 4.34 15.21
CA GLN A 277 31.08 5.48 14.51
C GLN A 277 30.00 6.17 13.68
N PHE A 278 29.81 7.47 13.88
CA PHE A 278 28.89 8.30 13.10
C PHE A 278 29.60 9.53 12.55
N VAL A 279 29.10 10.06 11.45
CA VAL A 279 29.51 11.34 10.90
C VAL A 279 28.28 12.08 10.38
N TYR A 280 28.19 13.37 10.71
CA TYR A 280 27.23 14.29 10.13
C TYR A 280 28.03 15.43 9.48
N LEU A 281 27.96 15.54 8.16
CA LEU A 281 28.39 16.72 7.42
C LEU A 281 27.16 17.61 7.22
N VAL A 282 27.17 18.78 7.85
CA VAL A 282 26.07 19.74 7.89
C VAL A 282 26.47 20.96 7.06
N THR A 283 25.78 21.23 5.96
CA THR A 283 26.15 22.29 5.00
C THR A 283 24.98 23.24 4.73
N GLN A 284 25.20 24.53 4.99
CA GLN A 284 24.24 25.60 4.73
C GLN A 284 24.08 25.82 3.21
N MET A 285 22.85 25.74 2.71
CA MET A 285 22.53 25.87 1.29
C MET A 285 22.08 27.31 0.97
N ASP A 286 20.98 27.75 1.57
CA ASP A 286 20.47 29.13 1.55
C ASP A 286 20.33 29.69 2.97
N ASP A 287 19.64 30.82 3.17
CA ASP A 287 19.47 31.47 4.47
C ASP A 287 18.65 30.64 5.49
N LYS A 288 17.89 29.64 5.04
CA LYS A 288 16.94 28.89 5.88
C LYS A 288 16.85 27.39 5.55
N THR A 289 17.83 26.84 4.85
CA THR A 289 17.92 25.40 4.52
C THR A 289 19.34 24.88 4.64
N VAL A 290 19.43 23.66 5.17
CA VAL A 290 20.67 22.96 5.46
C VAL A 290 20.58 21.55 4.87
N ASP A 291 21.61 21.14 4.15
CA ASP A 291 21.77 19.74 3.74
C ASP A 291 22.58 18.98 4.79
N VAL A 292 22.12 17.78 5.15
CA VAL A 292 22.83 16.89 6.07
C VAL A 292 23.14 15.59 5.37
N THR A 293 24.43 15.30 5.22
CA THR A 293 24.92 13.98 4.85
C THR A 293 25.33 13.24 6.12
N PHE A 294 24.62 12.15 6.43
CA PHE A 294 24.88 11.25 7.55
C PHE A 294 25.56 9.98 7.06
N GLY A 295 26.54 9.50 7.83
CA GLY A 295 27.13 8.17 7.68
C GLY A 295 27.28 7.47 9.03
N ALA A 296 27.11 6.15 9.04
CA ALA A 296 27.29 5.31 10.21
C ALA A 296 28.02 4.00 9.89
N HIS A 297 28.86 3.57 10.84
CA HIS A 297 29.31 2.19 10.99
C HIS A 297 29.07 1.75 12.44
N ILE A 298 28.39 0.63 12.61
CA ILE A 298 28.03 0.10 13.94
C ILE A 298 28.36 -1.38 13.97
N ASN A 299 29.12 -1.82 14.97
CA ASN A 299 29.26 -3.23 15.29
C ASN A 299 28.77 -3.46 16.72
N PHE A 300 27.61 -4.11 16.87
CA PHE A 300 27.04 -4.37 18.20
C PHE A 300 27.74 -5.48 18.98
N GLY A 301 28.75 -6.17 18.44
CA GLY A 301 29.40 -7.29 19.12
C GLY A 301 28.58 -8.58 19.10
N GLY A 302 29.17 -9.62 18.51
CA GLY A 302 28.53 -10.92 18.30
C GLY A 302 27.60 -10.96 17.09
N LYS A 303 26.98 -12.12 16.84
CA LYS A 303 26.15 -12.35 15.65
C LYS A 303 24.71 -11.92 15.89
N LEU A 304 24.25 -10.89 15.17
CA LEU A 304 22.85 -10.46 15.17
C LEU A 304 22.05 -11.12 14.02
N PRO A 305 20.85 -11.67 14.28
CA PRO A 305 19.98 -12.15 13.21
C PRO A 305 19.51 -11.02 12.30
N SER A 306 19.56 -11.23 10.98
CA SER A 306 19.15 -10.22 9.98
C SER A 306 17.70 -9.75 10.12
N ALA A 307 16.81 -10.56 10.69
CA ALA A 307 15.44 -10.18 10.99
C ALA A 307 15.32 -9.08 12.07
N ILE A 308 16.24 -9.06 13.05
CA ILE A 308 16.28 -8.02 14.10
C ILE A 308 16.93 -6.75 13.53
N VAL A 309 18.01 -6.88 12.75
CA VAL A 309 18.65 -5.74 12.10
C VAL A 309 17.68 -5.00 11.17
N ASN A 310 17.01 -5.73 10.28
CA ASN A 310 16.05 -5.14 9.33
C ASN A 310 14.70 -4.75 9.96
N GLY A 311 14.21 -5.51 10.95
CA GLY A 311 12.86 -5.32 11.51
C GLY A 311 12.80 -4.39 12.72
N ILE A 312 13.93 -4.13 13.39
CA ILE A 312 14.00 -3.38 14.65
C ILE A 312 15.03 -2.26 14.51
N ILE A 313 16.31 -2.60 14.29
CA ILE A 313 17.43 -1.65 14.42
C ILE A 313 17.41 -0.56 13.33
N ILE A 314 17.38 -0.93 12.05
CA ILE A 314 17.43 0.06 10.94
C ILE A 314 16.23 1.03 10.97
N PRO A 315 14.96 0.58 11.12
CA PRO A 315 13.81 1.49 11.26
C PRO A 315 13.92 2.50 12.42
N GLN A 316 14.73 2.22 13.45
CA GLN A 316 14.92 3.10 14.59
C GLN A 316 15.96 4.20 14.32
N PHE A 317 17.05 3.89 13.62
CA PHE A 317 18.02 4.89 13.16
C PHE A 317 17.38 5.86 12.16
N VAL A 318 16.64 5.33 11.18
CA VAL A 318 15.86 6.14 10.21
C VAL A 318 14.85 7.05 10.92
N ASN A 319 14.20 6.57 11.99
CA ASN A 319 13.32 7.42 12.80
C ASN A 319 14.09 8.51 13.54
N ALA A 320 15.29 8.26 14.06
CA ALA A 320 16.09 9.29 14.73
C ALA A 320 16.47 10.44 13.77
N LEU A 321 16.86 10.13 12.54
CA LEU A 321 17.10 11.14 11.48
C LEU A 321 15.83 11.95 11.15
N SER A 322 14.66 11.30 11.21
CA SER A 322 13.37 11.98 11.00
C SER A 322 13.05 12.93 12.16
N GLN A 323 13.27 12.52 13.41
CA GLN A 323 13.00 13.34 14.61
C GLN A 323 13.77 14.68 14.62
N THR A 324 15.01 14.70 14.12
CA THR A 324 15.77 15.95 13.96
C THR A 324 15.05 16.92 13.03
N GLN A 325 14.55 16.45 11.88
CA GLN A 325 13.82 17.30 10.92
C GLN A 325 12.50 17.82 11.52
N VAL A 326 11.76 16.95 12.22
CA VAL A 326 10.51 17.29 12.93
C VAL A 326 10.70 18.40 13.95
N HIS A 327 11.83 18.40 14.68
CA HIS A 327 12.18 19.45 15.64
C HIS A 327 12.27 20.82 14.96
N PHE A 328 13.09 20.95 13.91
CA PHE A 328 13.26 22.23 13.22
C PHE A 328 12.01 22.74 12.51
N ILE A 329 11.19 21.86 11.92
CA ILE A 329 9.91 22.23 11.31
C ILE A 329 8.94 22.78 12.38
N ASN A 330 8.94 22.18 13.57
CA ASN A 330 8.13 22.64 14.70
C ASN A 330 8.64 23.95 15.34
N GLU A 331 9.82 24.46 14.98
CA GLU A 331 10.34 25.75 15.45
C GLU A 331 10.11 26.90 14.47
N ILE A 332 9.53 26.63 13.28
CA ILE A 332 9.21 27.68 12.31
C ILE A 332 8.02 28.51 12.83
N GLU A 333 8.22 29.83 12.93
CA GLU A 333 7.20 30.86 13.20
C GLU A 333 6.26 31.01 11.99
N LEU A 334 5.03 31.48 12.21
CA LEU A 334 3.98 31.55 11.17
C LEU A 334 4.41 32.37 9.95
N GLU A 335 5.10 33.50 10.15
CA GLU A 335 5.64 34.33 9.06
C GLU A 335 6.76 33.63 8.26
N GLY A 336 7.39 32.60 8.83
CA GLY A 336 8.49 31.85 8.22
C GLY A 336 8.08 30.64 7.37
N LEU A 337 6.80 30.23 7.41
CA LEU A 337 6.28 29.06 6.70
C LEU A 337 6.17 29.30 5.19
N LYS A 338 6.87 28.47 4.41
CA LYS A 338 6.71 28.37 2.95
C LYS A 338 5.63 27.35 2.61
N GLU A 339 5.10 27.40 1.39
CA GLU A 339 4.11 26.43 0.85
C GLU A 339 4.55 24.97 1.09
N ASN A 340 5.80 24.63 0.72
CA ASN A 340 6.37 23.29 0.92
C ASN A 340 6.43 22.84 2.39
N ASP A 341 6.52 23.76 3.35
CA ASP A 341 6.56 23.41 4.79
C ASP A 341 5.20 22.86 5.25
N GLY A 342 4.09 23.25 4.59
CA GLY A 342 2.74 22.75 4.87
C GLY A 342 2.59 21.24 4.65
N LYS A 343 3.22 20.70 3.60
CA LYS A 343 3.24 19.25 3.35
C LYS A 343 3.88 18.50 4.52
N LEU A 344 5.04 18.99 4.98
CA LEU A 344 5.78 18.38 6.09
C LEU A 344 5.02 18.47 7.41
N LEU A 345 4.34 19.59 7.67
CA LEU A 345 3.42 19.71 8.81
C LEU A 345 2.29 18.65 8.74
N GLY A 346 1.78 18.35 7.53
CA GLY A 346 0.78 17.30 7.31
C GLY A 346 1.30 15.90 7.61
N GLU A 347 2.52 15.58 7.15
CA GLU A 347 3.21 14.33 7.47
C GLU A 347 3.43 14.16 8.99
N ILE A 348 3.85 15.23 9.68
CA ILE A 348 4.04 15.27 11.15
C ILE A 348 2.71 15.06 11.89
N PHE A 349 1.65 15.80 11.51
CA PHE A 349 0.30 15.66 12.07
C PHE A 349 -0.20 14.21 11.98
N VAL A 350 -0.09 13.61 10.79
CA VAL A 350 -0.47 12.21 10.55
C VAL A 350 0.38 11.24 11.37
N HIS A 351 1.68 11.50 11.53
CA HIS A 351 2.55 10.69 12.37
C HIS A 351 2.14 10.75 13.85
N GLN A 352 1.88 11.95 14.38
CA GLN A 352 1.53 12.15 15.79
C GLN A 352 0.22 11.43 16.13
N ILE A 353 -0.80 11.54 15.27
CA ILE A 353 -2.06 10.78 15.38
C ILE A 353 -1.79 9.27 15.35
N LYS A 354 -0.95 8.77 14.43
CA LYS A 354 -0.61 7.34 14.34
C LYS A 354 0.09 6.84 15.61
N GLN A 355 0.96 7.63 16.24
CA GLN A 355 1.65 7.25 17.47
C GLN A 355 0.71 7.29 18.68
N ALA A 356 -0.05 8.36 18.87
CA ALA A 356 -1.01 8.46 19.97
C ALA A 356 -2.03 7.30 19.93
N ARG A 357 -2.53 6.94 18.74
CA ARG A 357 -3.41 5.79 18.50
C ARG A 357 -2.85 4.42 18.88
N LYS A 358 -1.52 4.26 19.01
CA LYS A 358 -0.89 3.01 19.46
C LYS A 358 -0.84 2.88 20.99
N ARG A 359 -1.02 3.99 21.73
CA ARG A 359 -0.90 4.02 23.21
C ARG A 359 -2.06 3.34 23.95
N GLY A 360 -3.07 2.82 23.24
CA GLY A 360 -4.20 2.14 23.85
C GLY A 360 -4.99 1.23 22.89
N GLY A 361 -5.89 0.43 23.47
CA GLY A 361 -6.72 -0.51 22.73
C GLY A 361 -7.75 0.15 21.80
N TRP A 362 -8.35 -0.67 20.91
CA TRP A 362 -9.17 -0.20 19.79
C TRP A 362 -10.31 0.77 20.20
N LYS A 363 -10.97 0.52 21.33
CA LYS A 363 -12.05 1.38 21.87
C LYS A 363 -11.60 2.82 22.16
N LYS A 364 -10.34 3.04 22.55
CA LYS A 364 -9.76 4.37 22.85
C LYS A 364 -9.08 5.06 21.66
N ARG A 365 -9.01 4.39 20.49
CA ARG A 365 -8.26 4.86 19.31
C ARG A 365 -8.83 6.16 18.70
N ALA A 366 -10.11 6.43 18.93
CA ALA A 366 -10.77 7.67 18.54
C ALA A 366 -10.26 8.85 19.38
N ASP A 367 -10.36 8.74 20.71
CA ASP A 367 -9.98 9.79 21.66
C ASP A 367 -8.46 10.04 21.66
N LEU A 368 -7.67 8.97 21.60
CA LEU A 368 -6.22 9.06 21.40
C LEU A 368 -5.84 9.74 20.07
N GLY A 369 -6.72 9.70 19.06
CA GLY A 369 -6.55 10.49 17.84
C GLY A 369 -6.57 11.99 18.12
N LYS A 370 -7.54 12.46 18.92
CA LYS A 370 -7.64 13.87 19.35
C LYS A 370 -6.47 14.30 20.22
N VAL A 371 -5.97 13.43 21.11
CA VAL A 371 -4.73 13.67 21.87
C VAL A 371 -3.54 13.88 20.93
N GLY A 372 -3.40 13.07 19.86
CA GLY A 372 -2.34 13.25 18.87
C GLY A 372 -2.45 14.57 18.07
N VAL A 373 -3.66 15.07 17.84
CA VAL A 373 -3.89 16.41 17.25
C VAL A 373 -3.43 17.51 18.20
N ASP A 374 -3.82 17.42 19.48
CA ASP A 374 -3.46 18.43 20.49
C ASP A 374 -1.94 18.45 20.75
N GLU A 375 -1.26 17.30 20.73
CA GLU A 375 0.20 17.22 20.78
C GLU A 375 0.86 17.93 19.59
N PHE A 376 0.38 17.72 18.36
CA PHE A 376 0.90 18.41 17.18
C PHE A 376 0.72 19.94 17.27
N LEU A 377 -0.51 20.37 17.59
CA LEU A 377 -0.88 21.79 17.71
C LEU A 377 -0.06 22.52 18.77
N TYR A 378 0.36 21.82 19.82
CA TYR A 378 1.18 22.36 20.88
C TYR A 378 2.70 22.32 20.60
N CYS A 379 3.17 21.32 19.85
CA CYS A 379 4.58 21.17 19.53
C CYS A 379 5.08 22.17 18.49
N SER A 380 4.24 22.57 17.53
CA SER A 380 4.59 23.55 16.49
C SER A 380 4.46 25.00 16.98
N VAL A 381 5.47 25.84 16.74
CA VAL A 381 5.43 27.29 17.00
C VAL A 381 4.32 27.94 16.17
N ALA A 382 4.36 27.81 14.84
CA ALA A 382 3.34 28.36 13.96
C ALA A 382 1.90 27.94 14.32
N MET A 383 1.66 26.69 14.73
CA MET A 383 0.29 26.28 15.14
C MET A 383 -0.20 27.02 16.39
N ARG A 384 0.68 27.32 17.35
CA ARG A 384 0.34 28.11 18.54
C ARG A 384 0.09 29.58 18.23
N GLU A 385 0.61 30.10 17.13
CA GLU A 385 0.35 31.45 16.63
C GLU A 385 -0.94 31.52 15.80
N VAL A 386 -1.26 30.48 15.02
CA VAL A 386 -2.49 30.36 14.23
C VAL A 386 -3.73 30.15 15.12
N LEU A 387 -3.63 29.33 16.18
CA LEU A 387 -4.79 28.97 17.00
C LEU A 387 -5.52 30.15 17.67
N PRO A 388 -4.84 31.17 18.23
CA PRO A 388 -5.49 32.39 18.71
C PRO A 388 -6.20 33.20 17.62
N LEU A 389 -5.72 33.14 16.38
CA LEU A 389 -6.31 33.84 15.22
C LEU A 389 -7.52 33.07 14.66
N HIS A 390 -7.46 31.73 14.67
CA HIS A 390 -8.48 30.85 14.11
C HIS A 390 -8.79 29.65 15.04
N PRO A 391 -9.50 29.86 16.16
CA PRO A 391 -9.75 28.80 17.16
C PRO A 391 -10.47 27.56 16.61
N TRP A 392 -11.36 27.77 15.65
CA TRP A 392 -12.14 26.73 14.96
C TRP A 392 -11.26 25.67 14.25
N LEU A 393 -10.00 26.01 13.92
CA LEU A 393 -9.06 25.09 13.27
C LEU A 393 -8.79 23.84 14.13
N ARG A 394 -8.73 23.97 15.47
CA ARG A 394 -8.56 22.83 16.37
C ARG A 394 -9.72 21.83 16.23
N VAL A 395 -10.95 22.33 16.17
CA VAL A 395 -12.16 21.52 16.03
C VAL A 395 -12.22 20.85 14.65
N LEU A 396 -11.87 21.59 13.58
CA LEU A 396 -11.72 21.03 12.24
C LEU A 396 -10.76 19.82 12.24
N LEU A 397 -9.55 20.00 12.78
CA LEU A 397 -8.53 18.96 12.80
C LEU A 397 -8.91 17.76 13.68
N HIS A 398 -9.60 18.00 14.80
CA HIS A 398 -10.18 16.96 15.65
C HIS A 398 -11.14 16.07 14.86
N GLU A 399 -12.07 16.64 14.09
CA GLU A 399 -13.04 15.87 13.31
C GLU A 399 -12.45 15.27 12.02
N ILE A 400 -11.53 15.95 11.33
CA ILE A 400 -10.76 15.36 10.21
C ILE A 400 -9.99 14.12 10.69
N SER A 401 -9.39 14.17 11.89
CA SER A 401 -8.66 13.02 12.45
C SER A 401 -9.56 11.80 12.66
N MET A 402 -10.85 12.01 12.97
CA MET A 402 -11.83 10.94 13.19
C MET A 402 -12.24 10.22 11.90
N ASN A 403 -12.05 10.83 10.73
CA ASN A 403 -12.37 10.31 9.40
C ASN A 403 -13.77 9.64 9.33
N ARG A 404 -14.77 10.30 9.90
CA ARG A 404 -16.17 9.83 9.91
C ARG A 404 -16.90 10.44 8.72
N VAL A 405 -17.28 9.60 7.75
CA VAL A 405 -18.13 10.01 6.62
C VAL A 405 -19.54 10.29 7.14
N LYS A 406 -20.00 11.53 7.01
CA LYS A 406 -21.38 11.97 7.31
C LYS A 406 -21.77 13.06 6.34
N VAL A 407 -23.00 13.01 5.83
CA VAL A 407 -23.56 14.09 5.00
C VAL A 407 -23.54 15.40 5.80
N ALA A 408 -23.07 16.47 5.18
CA ALA A 408 -22.99 17.80 5.77
C ALA A 408 -23.45 18.88 4.77
N PRO A 409 -24.05 19.97 5.26
CA PRO A 409 -24.31 21.15 4.42
C PRO A 409 -22.99 21.86 4.08
N THR A 410 -22.95 22.49 2.91
CA THR A 410 -21.87 23.41 2.51
C THR A 410 -21.83 24.63 3.43
N VAL A 411 -20.65 25.13 3.75
CA VAL A 411 -20.44 26.26 4.66
C VAL A 411 -20.19 27.54 3.85
N HIS A 412 -21.12 28.48 3.94
CA HIS A 412 -21.04 29.79 3.28
C HIS A 412 -20.63 30.93 4.23
N THR A 413 -20.32 30.60 5.49
CA THR A 413 -19.86 31.53 6.53
C THR A 413 -18.54 32.19 6.13
N ALA A 414 -18.37 33.49 6.42
CA ALA A 414 -17.12 34.22 6.18
C ALA A 414 -16.04 33.82 7.20
N LEU A 415 -14.75 33.97 6.86
CA LEU A 415 -13.65 33.55 7.73
C LEU A 415 -13.64 34.26 9.10
N SER A 416 -14.16 35.49 9.17
CA SER A 416 -14.36 36.28 10.40
C SER A 416 -15.38 35.70 11.36
N ASP A 417 -16.39 35.00 10.84
CA ASP A 417 -17.60 34.58 11.58
C ASP A 417 -17.64 33.08 11.84
N MET A 418 -16.60 32.35 11.41
CA MET A 418 -16.42 30.90 11.55
C MET A 418 -16.50 30.43 13.01
N LYS A 419 -17.41 29.48 13.28
CA LYS A 419 -17.57 28.82 14.59
C LYS A 419 -17.19 27.34 14.54
N ASP A 420 -17.16 26.73 15.72
CA ASP A 420 -16.88 25.30 15.88
C ASP A 420 -17.86 24.41 15.08
N ASP A 421 -19.15 24.77 15.01
CA ASP A 421 -20.15 24.05 14.21
C ASP A 421 -19.86 24.12 12.70
N ASP A 422 -19.38 25.28 12.20
CA ASP A 422 -18.95 25.44 10.81
C ASP A 422 -17.74 24.53 10.53
N ALA A 423 -16.74 24.53 11.42
CA ALA A 423 -15.57 23.66 11.31
C ALA A 423 -15.93 22.16 11.35
N ILE A 424 -16.89 21.75 12.18
CA ILE A 424 -17.43 20.39 12.19
C ILE A 424 -18.06 20.03 10.83
N ASN A 425 -18.80 20.96 10.21
CA ASN A 425 -19.42 20.72 8.90
C ASN A 425 -18.40 20.73 7.75
N LEU A 426 -17.38 21.59 7.79
CA LEU A 426 -16.24 21.55 6.86
C LEU A 426 -15.52 20.19 6.91
N ALA A 427 -15.22 19.67 8.10
CA ALA A 427 -14.55 18.37 8.26
C ALA A 427 -15.36 17.20 7.68
N LYS A 428 -16.69 17.20 7.89
CA LYS A 428 -17.61 16.22 7.29
C LYS A 428 -17.69 16.37 5.77
N GLY A 429 -17.71 17.61 5.26
CA GLY A 429 -17.69 17.89 3.82
C GLY A 429 -16.47 17.27 3.15
N LEU A 430 -15.28 17.46 3.73
CA LEU A 430 -14.05 16.81 3.25
C LEU A 430 -14.15 15.28 3.29
N SER A 431 -14.66 14.70 4.38
CA SER A 431 -14.82 13.24 4.48
C SER A 431 -15.87 12.66 3.52
N THR A 432 -16.79 13.47 2.99
CA THR A 432 -17.70 13.06 1.89
C THR A 432 -17.13 13.25 0.48
N ILE A 433 -16.24 14.22 0.25
CA ILE A 433 -15.60 14.47 -1.05
C ILE A 433 -14.43 13.50 -1.30
N ILE A 434 -13.71 13.11 -0.24
CA ILE A 434 -12.60 12.17 -0.32
C ILE A 434 -12.98 10.86 -1.07
N PRO A 435 -14.07 10.14 -0.75
CA PRO A 435 -14.41 8.89 -1.43
C PRO A 435 -14.89 9.03 -2.88
N SER A 436 -15.28 10.22 -3.35
CA SER A 436 -15.70 10.42 -4.74
C SER A 436 -14.53 10.62 -5.69
N ASN A 437 -13.38 11.09 -5.19
CA ASN A 437 -12.28 11.58 -6.01
C ASN A 437 -11.11 10.56 -6.07
N THR A 438 -10.39 10.53 -7.20
CA THR A 438 -9.25 9.63 -7.42
C THR A 438 -7.93 10.12 -6.83
N GLU A 439 -7.82 11.42 -6.55
CA GLU A 439 -6.61 12.07 -6.02
C GLU A 439 -6.96 13.02 -4.86
N ALA A 440 -6.07 13.10 -3.86
CA ALA A 440 -6.23 13.96 -2.68
C ALA A 440 -6.23 15.46 -3.02
N SER A 441 -5.39 15.87 -3.98
CA SER A 441 -5.34 17.21 -4.57
C SER A 441 -6.72 17.64 -5.05
N ALA A 442 -7.30 16.90 -6.00
CA ALA A 442 -8.62 17.18 -6.56
C ALA A 442 -9.75 17.17 -5.50
N ALA A 443 -9.63 16.36 -4.44
CA ALA A 443 -10.57 16.36 -3.32
C ALA A 443 -10.49 17.67 -2.50
N VAL A 444 -9.28 18.15 -2.20
CA VAL A 444 -9.06 19.40 -1.48
C VAL A 444 -9.41 20.62 -2.33
N ASP A 445 -9.08 20.62 -3.62
CA ASP A 445 -9.42 21.69 -4.56
C ASP A 445 -10.95 21.90 -4.63
N HIS A 446 -11.71 20.80 -4.77
CA HIS A 446 -13.16 20.83 -4.76
C HIS A 446 -13.73 21.28 -3.41
N TRP A 447 -13.13 20.84 -2.30
CA TRP A 447 -13.55 21.22 -0.95
C TRP A 447 -13.30 22.69 -0.63
N ILE A 448 -12.16 23.25 -1.04
CA ILE A 448 -11.86 24.69 -0.88
C ILE A 448 -12.81 25.51 -1.77
N ALA A 449 -12.98 25.15 -3.04
CA ALA A 449 -13.86 25.86 -3.98
C ALA A 449 -15.34 25.89 -3.56
N GLN A 450 -15.79 24.95 -2.72
CA GLN A 450 -17.14 24.95 -2.16
C GLN A 450 -17.32 25.89 -0.95
N ASN A 451 -16.25 26.27 -0.24
CA ASN A 451 -16.35 26.90 1.08
C ASN A 451 -15.50 28.18 1.14
N ALA A 452 -16.16 29.35 1.04
CA ALA A 452 -15.50 30.65 0.92
C ALA A 452 -14.51 30.97 2.05
N ALA A 453 -14.78 30.56 3.29
CA ALA A 453 -13.85 30.71 4.42
C ALA A 453 -12.51 30.00 4.19
N LEU A 454 -12.50 28.84 3.53
CA LEU A 454 -11.26 28.11 3.22
C LEU A 454 -10.49 28.79 2.09
N GLU A 455 -11.17 29.34 1.09
CA GLU A 455 -10.53 30.10 0.01
C GLU A 455 -9.88 31.40 0.54
N GLU A 456 -10.53 32.10 1.47
CA GLU A 456 -9.95 33.27 2.15
C GLU A 456 -8.78 32.87 3.06
N PHE A 457 -8.89 31.75 3.77
CA PHE A 457 -7.83 31.24 4.65
C PHE A 457 -6.60 30.80 3.86
N GLU A 458 -6.78 30.17 2.70
CA GLU A 458 -5.69 29.82 1.78
C GLU A 458 -4.94 31.06 1.28
N LYS A 459 -5.66 32.10 0.85
CA LYS A 459 -5.06 33.36 0.40
C LYS A 459 -4.23 34.05 1.49
N LYS A 460 -4.52 33.79 2.77
CA LYS A 460 -3.74 34.29 3.93
C LYS A 460 -2.62 33.35 4.36
N CYS A 461 -2.71 32.05 4.07
CA CYS A 461 -1.79 31.02 4.56
C CYS A 461 -1.45 30.00 3.47
N ALA A 462 -0.47 30.32 2.61
CA ALA A 462 -0.09 29.49 1.44
C ALA A 462 0.28 28.03 1.77
N TRP A 463 0.73 27.74 3.00
CA TRP A 463 1.04 26.37 3.45
C TRP A 463 -0.20 25.49 3.69
N ILE A 464 -1.41 26.05 3.73
CA ILE A 464 -2.60 25.30 4.15
C ILE A 464 -3.10 24.28 3.12
N ARG A 465 -3.00 24.58 1.81
CA ARG A 465 -3.38 23.63 0.75
C ARG A 465 -2.55 22.35 0.80
N PRO A 466 -1.20 22.38 0.71
CA PRO A 466 -0.40 21.15 0.77
C PRO A 466 -0.53 20.41 2.11
N PHE A 467 -0.77 21.13 3.21
CA PHE A 467 -1.12 20.51 4.49
C PHE A 467 -2.42 19.69 4.40
N PHE A 468 -3.53 20.29 3.91
CA PHE A 468 -4.79 19.56 3.77
C PHE A 468 -4.73 18.42 2.74
N VAL A 469 -3.91 18.54 1.68
CA VAL A 469 -3.71 17.46 0.70
C VAL A 469 -3.10 16.21 1.36
N GLU A 470 -2.11 16.35 2.24
CA GLU A 470 -1.55 15.19 2.99
C GLU A 470 -2.57 14.58 3.97
N LEU A 471 -3.38 15.41 4.64
CA LEU A 471 -4.47 14.94 5.49
C LEU A 471 -5.54 14.17 4.68
N ALA A 472 -5.88 14.67 3.49
CA ALA A 472 -6.80 14.01 2.56
C ALA A 472 -6.21 12.71 2.00
N GLN A 473 -4.91 12.67 1.69
CA GLN A 473 -4.19 11.47 1.22
C GLN A 473 -4.12 10.39 2.31
N TYR A 474 -3.88 10.78 3.57
CA TYR A 474 -3.97 9.87 4.71
C TYR A 474 -5.40 9.36 4.94
N ASN A 475 -6.40 10.24 4.82
CA ASN A 475 -7.78 9.83 4.96
C ASN A 475 -8.23 8.92 3.81
N LEU A 476 -7.88 9.18 2.55
CA LEU A 476 -8.07 8.31 1.39
C LEU A 476 -7.49 6.91 1.61
N SER A 477 -6.21 6.84 1.97
CA SER A 477 -5.49 5.56 2.18
C SER A 477 -5.96 4.77 3.41
N THR A 478 -6.71 5.40 4.33
CA THR A 478 -7.34 4.71 5.46
C THR A 478 -8.83 4.43 5.25
N SER A 479 -9.52 5.27 4.46
CA SER A 479 -10.93 5.15 4.09
C SER A 479 -11.13 4.16 2.94
N ASN A 480 -10.56 2.96 3.06
CA ASN A 480 -10.93 1.80 2.24
C ASN A 480 -12.38 1.35 2.57
N PHE A 481 -13.33 2.24 2.90
CA PHE A 481 -14.71 1.87 3.23
C PHE A 481 -15.44 1.36 2.00
N GLY A 482 -15.40 2.11 0.88
CA GLY A 482 -16.00 1.67 -0.39
C GLY A 482 -15.33 0.41 -0.94
N LEU A 483 -13.99 0.31 -0.82
CA LEU A 483 -13.24 -0.89 -1.20
C LEU A 483 -13.64 -2.07 -0.31
N ARG A 484 -13.52 -1.96 1.02
CA ARG A 484 -13.87 -3.04 1.97
C ARG A 484 -15.34 -3.44 1.89
N LEU A 485 -16.29 -2.51 1.76
CA LEU A 485 -17.72 -2.86 1.67
C LEU A 485 -18.01 -3.68 0.40
N ARG A 486 -17.41 -3.31 -0.74
CA ARG A 486 -17.50 -4.06 -2.00
C ARG A 486 -16.83 -5.43 -1.90
N VAL A 487 -15.61 -5.44 -1.37
CA VAL A 487 -14.71 -6.58 -1.28
C VAL A 487 -15.17 -7.64 -0.26
N PHE A 488 -15.66 -7.22 0.91
CA PHE A 488 -16.31 -8.11 1.88
C PHE A 488 -17.75 -8.47 1.46
N GLY A 489 -18.46 -7.59 0.73
CA GLY A 489 -19.77 -7.92 0.15
C GLY A 489 -19.68 -9.05 -0.87
N GLY A 490 -18.72 -8.98 -1.80
CA GLY A 490 -18.44 -10.06 -2.75
C GLY A 490 -18.00 -11.36 -2.07
N ALA A 491 -17.16 -11.28 -1.03
CA ALA A 491 -16.76 -12.45 -0.26
C ALA A 491 -17.93 -13.09 0.54
N LEU A 492 -18.83 -12.27 1.10
CA LEU A 492 -20.04 -12.74 1.77
C LEU A 492 -20.99 -13.44 0.80
N LEU A 493 -21.24 -12.85 -0.37
CA LEU A 493 -22.05 -13.46 -1.43
C LEU A 493 -21.44 -14.78 -1.92
N SER A 494 -20.12 -14.83 -2.12
CA SER A 494 -19.41 -16.08 -2.48
C SER A 494 -19.53 -17.16 -1.40
N THR A 495 -19.67 -16.78 -0.12
CA THR A 495 -19.86 -17.71 1.00
C THR A 495 -21.31 -18.25 1.01
N ILE A 496 -22.28 -17.39 0.66
CA ILE A 496 -23.69 -17.78 0.48
C ILE A 496 -23.83 -18.75 -0.70
N ASP A 497 -23.09 -18.52 -1.80
CA ASP A 497 -23.10 -19.38 -3.00
C ASP A 497 -22.76 -20.85 -2.65
N VAL A 498 -21.65 -21.06 -1.92
CA VAL A 498 -21.23 -22.38 -1.42
C VAL A 498 -22.32 -23.04 -0.55
N ILE A 499 -23.02 -22.26 0.28
CA ILE A 499 -24.14 -22.78 1.09
C ILE A 499 -25.31 -23.18 0.19
N THR A 500 -25.65 -22.37 -0.82
CA THR A 500 -26.74 -22.69 -1.76
C THR A 500 -26.43 -23.89 -2.65
N ASP A 501 -25.20 -24.05 -3.13
CA ASP A 501 -24.80 -25.22 -3.93
C ASP A 501 -24.76 -26.51 -3.09
N ILE A 502 -24.33 -26.45 -1.82
CA ILE A 502 -24.45 -27.58 -0.89
C ILE A 502 -25.93 -27.93 -0.65
N TYR A 503 -26.76 -26.92 -0.37
CA TYR A 503 -28.21 -27.11 -0.16
C TYR A 503 -28.87 -27.76 -1.38
N MET A 504 -28.65 -27.24 -2.59
CA MET A 504 -29.20 -27.79 -3.82
C MET A 504 -28.67 -29.19 -4.14
N THR A 505 -27.39 -29.45 -3.87
CA THR A 505 -26.80 -30.79 -4.02
C THR A 505 -27.49 -31.80 -3.10
N VAL A 506 -27.69 -31.46 -1.83
CA VAL A 506 -28.44 -32.30 -0.87
C VAL A 506 -29.92 -32.44 -1.28
N HIS A 507 -30.54 -31.37 -1.78
CA HIS A 507 -31.92 -31.40 -2.28
C HIS A 507 -32.10 -32.38 -3.45
N PHE A 508 -31.16 -32.40 -4.41
CA PHE A 508 -31.18 -33.34 -5.54
C PHE A 508 -30.91 -34.79 -5.13
N PHE A 509 -30.12 -35.04 -4.08
CA PHE A 509 -29.95 -36.39 -3.53
C PHE A 509 -31.17 -36.89 -2.76
N ASN A 510 -31.90 -36.00 -2.08
CA ASN A 510 -33.11 -36.33 -1.33
C ASN A 510 -34.39 -36.36 -2.18
N THR A 511 -34.33 -35.94 -3.44
CA THR A 511 -35.47 -35.96 -4.37
C THR A 511 -35.41 -37.20 -5.27
N GLU A 512 -36.49 -37.99 -5.26
CA GLU A 512 -36.58 -39.22 -6.06
C GLU A 512 -36.34 -38.96 -7.56
N GLY A 513 -35.57 -39.84 -8.21
CA GLY A 513 -35.16 -39.68 -9.61
C GLY A 513 -34.05 -38.64 -9.88
N GLN A 514 -33.77 -37.71 -8.95
CA GLN A 514 -32.87 -36.56 -9.22
C GLN A 514 -31.42 -36.72 -8.77
N SER A 515 -31.06 -37.86 -8.15
CA SER A 515 -29.71 -38.13 -7.65
C SER A 515 -28.57 -37.98 -8.68
N HIS A 516 -28.87 -38.03 -9.99
CA HIS A 516 -27.89 -37.75 -11.04
C HIS A 516 -27.47 -36.27 -11.08
N PHE A 517 -28.39 -35.32 -10.91
CA PHE A 517 -28.08 -33.88 -10.85
C PHE A 517 -27.24 -33.54 -9.63
N GLY A 518 -27.52 -34.16 -8.47
CA GLY A 518 -26.68 -34.03 -7.28
C GLY A 518 -25.24 -34.52 -7.50
N ARG A 519 -25.04 -35.60 -8.27
CA ARG A 519 -23.70 -36.08 -8.67
C ARG A 519 -23.00 -35.12 -9.64
N ILE A 520 -23.72 -34.51 -10.57
CA ILE A 520 -23.16 -33.51 -11.48
C ILE A 520 -22.69 -32.27 -10.69
N ASN A 521 -23.55 -31.71 -9.83
CA ASN A 521 -23.19 -30.53 -9.03
C ASN A 521 -22.01 -30.82 -8.09
N ALA A 522 -21.99 -31.96 -7.40
CA ALA A 522 -20.83 -32.37 -6.59
C ALA A 522 -19.53 -32.49 -7.41
N TRP A 523 -19.61 -32.91 -8.67
CA TRP A 523 -18.45 -32.98 -9.57
C TRP A 523 -17.98 -31.60 -10.04
N LEU A 524 -18.91 -30.67 -10.29
CA LEU A 524 -18.62 -29.27 -10.63
C LEU A 524 -17.91 -28.55 -9.47
N ILE A 525 -18.41 -28.70 -8.23
CA ILE A 525 -17.77 -28.20 -7.00
C ILE A 525 -16.35 -28.79 -6.87
N GLY A 526 -16.17 -30.10 -7.11
CA GLY A 526 -14.85 -30.73 -7.12
C GLY A 526 -13.90 -30.17 -8.18
N LEU A 527 -14.42 -29.81 -9.36
CA LEU A 527 -13.66 -29.27 -10.48
C LEU A 527 -13.18 -27.83 -10.23
N THR A 528 -14.03 -26.95 -9.69
CA THR A 528 -13.62 -25.59 -9.34
C THR A 528 -12.53 -25.60 -8.26
N LEU A 529 -12.68 -26.42 -7.21
CA LEU A 529 -11.70 -26.53 -6.12
C LEU A 529 -10.35 -27.01 -6.66
N PHE A 530 -10.35 -28.01 -7.56
CA PHE A 530 -9.14 -28.46 -8.24
C PHE A 530 -8.47 -27.33 -9.04
N MET A 531 -9.24 -26.55 -9.81
CA MET A 531 -8.72 -25.45 -10.62
C MET A 531 -8.16 -24.30 -9.77
N GLN A 532 -8.82 -23.94 -8.66
CA GLN A 532 -8.34 -22.92 -7.73
C GLN A 532 -7.06 -23.36 -6.99
N ILE A 533 -6.98 -24.63 -6.56
CA ILE A 533 -5.75 -25.19 -5.96
C ILE A 533 -4.61 -25.23 -6.98
N PHE A 534 -4.89 -25.56 -8.24
CA PHE A 534 -3.91 -25.52 -9.32
C PHE A 534 -3.39 -24.09 -9.60
N LEU A 535 -4.27 -23.08 -9.59
CA LEU A 535 -3.88 -21.67 -9.69
C LEU A 535 -2.97 -21.24 -8.53
N SER A 536 -3.35 -21.61 -7.29
CA SER A 536 -2.52 -21.38 -6.09
C SER A 536 -1.15 -22.04 -6.19
N TYR A 537 -1.08 -23.28 -6.70
CA TYR A 537 0.17 -23.99 -6.93
C TYR A 537 1.09 -23.26 -7.93
N LEU A 538 0.53 -22.76 -9.05
CA LEU A 538 1.30 -22.00 -10.04
C LEU A 538 1.88 -20.72 -9.44
N GLN A 539 1.07 -19.96 -8.70
CA GLN A 539 1.46 -18.70 -8.05
C GLN A 539 2.52 -18.92 -6.95
N ASN A 540 2.34 -19.93 -6.10
CA ASN A 540 3.13 -20.17 -4.89
C ASN A 540 4.22 -21.24 -5.04
N ARG A 541 4.58 -21.64 -6.27
CA ARG A 541 5.51 -22.76 -6.58
C ARG A 541 6.87 -22.72 -5.88
N THR A 542 7.34 -21.54 -5.45
CA THR A 542 8.60 -21.34 -4.72
C THR A 542 8.44 -21.14 -3.22
N LYS A 543 7.20 -21.03 -2.71
CA LYS A 543 6.87 -20.83 -1.29
C LYS A 543 5.77 -21.81 -0.83
N PRO A 544 6.12 -23.08 -0.55
CA PRO A 544 5.13 -24.12 -0.21
C PRO A 544 4.29 -23.78 1.03
N THR A 545 4.83 -23.02 1.99
CA THR A 545 4.08 -22.59 3.18
C THR A 545 2.87 -21.73 2.85
N ILE A 546 2.97 -20.85 1.84
CA ILE A 546 1.85 -20.01 1.40
C ILE A 546 0.88 -20.85 0.57
N PHE A 547 1.39 -21.72 -0.31
CA PHE A 547 0.57 -22.68 -1.05
C PHE A 547 -0.34 -23.52 -0.12
N PHE A 548 0.17 -24.04 0.99
CA PHE A 548 -0.64 -24.82 1.94
C PHE A 548 -1.68 -23.96 2.68
N GLN A 549 -1.37 -22.70 3.02
CA GLN A 549 -2.35 -21.76 3.60
C GLN A 549 -3.46 -21.47 2.61
N ASP A 550 -3.11 -21.13 1.37
CA ASP A 550 -4.03 -20.83 0.28
C ASP A 550 -4.93 -22.01 -0.08
N THR A 551 -4.35 -23.23 -0.10
CA THR A 551 -5.08 -24.48 -0.30
C THR A 551 -6.06 -24.74 0.83
N PHE A 552 -5.65 -24.53 2.09
CA PHE A 552 -6.55 -24.65 3.24
C PHE A 552 -7.74 -23.70 3.14
N PHE A 553 -7.50 -22.40 2.88
CA PHE A 553 -8.56 -21.41 2.71
C PHE A 553 -9.48 -21.71 1.51
N THR A 554 -8.97 -22.34 0.45
CA THR A 554 -9.76 -22.83 -0.69
C THR A 554 -10.69 -23.97 -0.29
N LEU A 555 -10.17 -24.99 0.42
CA LEU A 555 -10.95 -26.16 0.82
C LEU A 555 -12.09 -25.84 1.81
N ILE A 556 -11.98 -24.75 2.58
CA ILE A 556 -13.05 -24.27 3.49
C ILE A 556 -13.93 -23.17 2.87
N GLY A 557 -13.85 -22.92 1.55
CA GLY A 557 -14.66 -21.90 0.86
C GLY A 557 -14.31 -20.44 1.18
N PHE A 558 -13.25 -20.18 1.95
CA PHE A 558 -12.87 -18.85 2.44
C PHE A 558 -11.84 -18.12 1.55
N ARG A 559 -11.42 -18.74 0.44
CA ARG A 559 -10.51 -18.16 -0.56
C ARG A 559 -10.98 -16.81 -1.10
N PRO A 560 -12.27 -16.59 -1.43
CA PRO A 560 -12.76 -15.28 -1.86
C PRO A 560 -12.47 -14.18 -0.84
N ALA A 561 -12.64 -14.45 0.46
CA ALA A 561 -12.36 -13.51 1.55
C ALA A 561 -10.85 -13.22 1.74
N LEU A 562 -9.98 -14.20 1.46
CA LEU A 562 -8.53 -14.04 1.51
C LEU A 562 -8.01 -13.16 0.36
N ASP A 563 -8.46 -13.41 -0.87
CA ASP A 563 -8.08 -12.61 -2.04
C ASP A 563 -8.62 -11.19 -1.96
N ALA A 564 -9.89 -11.08 -1.53
CA ALA A 564 -10.52 -9.85 -1.13
C ALA A 564 -9.64 -9.04 -0.14
N TYR A 565 -9.20 -9.66 0.96
CA TYR A 565 -8.33 -9.00 1.94
C TYR A 565 -6.98 -8.56 1.33
N ARG A 566 -6.34 -9.40 0.50
CA ARG A 566 -5.08 -9.08 -0.18
C ARG A 566 -5.21 -7.82 -1.06
N VAL A 567 -6.23 -7.77 -1.91
CA VAL A 567 -6.55 -6.59 -2.74
C VAL A 567 -6.91 -5.38 -1.87
N GLY A 568 -7.79 -5.57 -0.89
CA GLY A 568 -8.29 -4.52 0.02
C GLY A 568 -7.24 -3.92 0.98
N SER A 569 -6.13 -4.63 1.19
CA SER A 569 -4.95 -4.17 1.94
C SER A 569 -3.89 -3.48 1.07
N GLY A 570 -4.04 -3.51 -0.27
CA GLY A 570 -3.04 -2.98 -1.20
C GLY A 570 -1.75 -3.78 -1.22
N ALA A 571 -1.82 -5.11 -1.10
CA ALA A 571 -0.64 -5.96 -1.14
C ALA A 571 0.10 -5.83 -2.49
N GLU A 572 1.39 -5.53 -2.45
CA GLU A 572 2.24 -5.47 -3.64
C GLU A 572 2.48 -6.88 -4.22
N GLN A 573 2.80 -6.96 -5.51
CA GLN A 573 3.20 -8.23 -6.13
C GLN A 573 4.59 -8.62 -5.59
N GLU A 574 4.67 -9.69 -4.80
CA GLU A 574 5.96 -10.23 -4.37
C GLU A 574 6.75 -10.80 -5.55
N ASP A 575 8.09 -10.74 -5.50
CA ASP A 575 9.03 -11.14 -6.56
C ASP A 575 8.82 -12.55 -7.15
N HIS A 576 8.12 -13.41 -6.41
CA HIS A 576 7.85 -14.79 -6.78
C HIS A 576 6.46 -15.05 -7.38
N HIS A 577 5.52 -14.10 -7.24
CA HIS A 577 4.19 -14.18 -7.83
C HIS A 577 4.27 -13.99 -9.34
N ILE A 578 3.52 -14.77 -10.10
CA ILE A 578 3.40 -14.64 -11.56
C ILE A 578 2.52 -13.43 -11.90
N VAL A 579 1.43 -13.24 -11.15
CA VAL A 579 0.40 -12.21 -11.40
C VAL A 579 0.17 -11.35 -10.16
N THR A 580 -0.37 -10.13 -10.35
CA THR A 580 -0.74 -9.23 -9.24
C THR A 580 -1.93 -9.80 -8.44
N PRO A 581 -2.13 -9.42 -7.16
CA PRO A 581 -3.26 -9.93 -6.36
C PRO A 581 -4.64 -9.66 -6.98
N LEU A 582 -4.85 -8.53 -7.67
CA LEU A 582 -6.09 -8.24 -8.40
C LEU A 582 -6.30 -9.20 -9.58
N GLN A 583 -5.23 -9.54 -10.31
CA GLN A 583 -5.29 -10.52 -11.39
C GLN A 583 -5.50 -11.93 -10.85
N GLU A 584 -4.85 -12.31 -9.75
CA GLU A 584 -5.04 -13.61 -9.07
C GLU A 584 -6.50 -13.81 -8.67
N MET A 585 -7.10 -12.81 -8.00
CA MET A 585 -8.54 -12.79 -7.66
C MET A 585 -9.42 -12.91 -8.91
N THR A 586 -9.09 -12.18 -9.98
CA THR A 586 -9.83 -12.23 -11.26
C THR A 586 -9.78 -13.63 -11.87
N PHE A 587 -8.61 -14.26 -11.94
CA PHE A 587 -8.47 -15.62 -12.48
C PHE A 587 -9.17 -16.66 -11.60
N SER A 588 -9.03 -16.57 -10.28
CA SER A 588 -9.72 -17.47 -9.34
C SER A 588 -11.24 -17.43 -9.56
N LYS A 589 -11.82 -16.23 -9.66
CA LYS A 589 -13.25 -16.04 -9.90
C LYS A 589 -13.69 -16.44 -11.31
N PHE A 590 -12.84 -16.27 -12.34
CA PHE A 590 -13.13 -16.79 -13.69
C PHE A 590 -13.21 -18.32 -13.72
N LEU A 591 -12.34 -19.00 -12.97
CA LEU A 591 -12.38 -20.46 -12.86
C LEU A 591 -13.67 -20.92 -12.15
N GLU A 592 -14.04 -20.26 -11.05
CA GLU A 592 -15.28 -20.50 -10.31
C GLU A 592 -16.52 -20.34 -11.21
N LEU A 593 -16.64 -19.20 -11.90
CA LEU A 593 -17.79 -18.91 -12.75
C LEU A 593 -17.92 -19.89 -13.93
N VAL A 594 -16.82 -20.31 -14.55
CA VAL A 594 -16.82 -21.18 -15.75
C VAL A 594 -16.91 -22.67 -15.42
N PHE A 595 -16.28 -23.14 -14.34
CA PHE A 595 -16.23 -24.57 -14.00
C PHE A 595 -17.31 -25.02 -13.01
N GLU A 596 -17.96 -24.10 -12.32
CA GLU A 596 -19.02 -24.39 -11.34
C GLU A 596 -20.29 -23.59 -11.60
N ALA A 597 -20.26 -22.26 -11.42
CA ALA A 597 -21.50 -21.49 -11.27
C ALA A 597 -22.38 -21.47 -12.53
N ILE A 598 -21.79 -21.25 -13.72
CA ILE A 598 -22.54 -21.29 -14.99
C ILE A 598 -23.07 -22.71 -15.29
N PRO A 599 -22.27 -23.79 -15.24
CA PRO A 599 -22.79 -25.15 -15.38
C PRO A 599 -23.85 -25.54 -14.34
N SER A 600 -23.64 -25.21 -13.05
CA SER A 600 -24.61 -25.46 -11.97
C SER A 600 -25.94 -24.77 -12.27
N SER A 601 -25.91 -23.50 -12.71
CA SER A 601 -27.12 -22.76 -13.12
C SER A 601 -27.89 -23.44 -14.25
N VAL A 602 -27.20 -23.97 -15.27
CA VAL A 602 -27.84 -24.73 -16.37
C VAL A 602 -28.47 -26.03 -15.85
N VAL A 603 -27.77 -26.76 -14.98
CA VAL A 603 -28.27 -28.01 -14.38
C VAL A 603 -29.47 -27.76 -13.47
N GLN A 604 -29.45 -26.71 -12.66
CA GLN A 604 -30.56 -26.33 -11.78
C GLN A 604 -31.81 -25.94 -12.58
N ILE A 605 -31.68 -25.15 -13.66
CA ILE A 605 -32.80 -24.81 -14.54
C ILE A 605 -33.32 -26.06 -15.27
N TYR A 606 -32.44 -26.94 -15.76
CA TYR A 606 -32.83 -28.21 -16.39
C TYR A 606 -33.64 -29.08 -15.42
N ALA A 607 -33.15 -29.26 -14.19
CA ALA A 607 -33.85 -30.04 -13.16
C ALA A 607 -35.21 -29.43 -12.80
N LEU A 608 -35.33 -28.10 -12.74
CA LEU A 608 -36.60 -27.40 -12.53
C LEU A 608 -37.60 -27.63 -13.69
N LEU A 609 -37.11 -27.70 -14.93
CA LEU A 609 -37.94 -28.02 -16.11
C LEU A 609 -38.39 -29.50 -16.13
N SER A 610 -37.75 -30.38 -15.37
CA SER A 610 -38.12 -31.81 -15.27
C SER A 610 -39.17 -32.14 -14.19
N ILE A 611 -39.58 -31.19 -13.33
CA ILE A 611 -40.48 -31.46 -12.19
C ILE A 611 -41.92 -31.01 -12.49
N LYS A 612 -42.91 -31.85 -12.15
CA LYS A 612 -44.36 -31.57 -12.25
C LYS A 612 -44.80 -30.36 -11.42
N GLU A 613 -44.40 -30.30 -10.15
CA GLU A 613 -44.68 -29.16 -9.25
C GLU A 613 -43.41 -28.33 -8.98
N LYS A 614 -43.37 -27.10 -9.50
CA LYS A 614 -42.23 -26.19 -9.32
C LYS A 614 -42.28 -25.52 -7.95
N LYS A 615 -41.38 -25.93 -7.05
CA LYS A 615 -41.20 -25.29 -5.73
C LYS A 615 -40.60 -23.89 -5.88
N ILE A 616 -41.14 -22.93 -5.13
CA ILE A 616 -40.66 -21.54 -5.12
C ILE A 616 -39.18 -21.48 -4.70
N ASP A 617 -38.78 -22.27 -3.70
CA ASP A 617 -37.41 -22.30 -3.16
C ASP A 617 -36.36 -22.61 -4.23
N ALA A 618 -36.67 -23.50 -5.18
CA ALA A 618 -35.76 -23.85 -6.29
C ALA A 618 -35.63 -22.70 -7.30
N ILE A 619 -36.72 -21.97 -7.56
CA ILE A 619 -36.70 -20.76 -8.41
C ILE A 619 -35.89 -19.65 -7.73
N VAL A 620 -36.07 -19.46 -6.41
CA VAL A 620 -35.30 -18.49 -5.62
C VAL A 620 -33.81 -18.84 -5.64
N SER A 621 -33.44 -20.12 -5.48
CA SER A 621 -32.03 -20.56 -5.57
C SER A 621 -31.39 -20.21 -6.91
N ILE A 622 -32.07 -20.50 -8.03
CA ILE A 622 -31.57 -20.17 -9.38
C ILE A 622 -31.35 -18.66 -9.54
N VAL A 623 -32.27 -17.83 -9.05
CA VAL A 623 -32.14 -16.36 -9.12
C VAL A 623 -31.01 -15.85 -8.23
N VAL A 624 -30.79 -16.45 -7.05
CA VAL A 624 -29.69 -16.11 -6.14
C VAL A 624 -28.34 -16.46 -6.78
N SER A 625 -28.15 -17.69 -7.29
CA SER A 625 -26.90 -18.08 -7.97
C SER A 625 -26.63 -17.21 -9.21
N ALA A 626 -27.66 -16.88 -10.00
CA ALA A 626 -27.51 -15.97 -11.14
C ALA A 626 -27.10 -14.54 -10.70
N ALA A 627 -27.59 -14.06 -9.56
CA ALA A 627 -27.17 -12.79 -8.97
C ALA A 627 -25.73 -12.85 -8.41
N THR A 628 -25.27 -13.98 -7.86
CA THR A 628 -23.87 -14.13 -7.45
C THR A 628 -22.92 -14.08 -8.66
N ILE A 629 -23.28 -14.76 -9.75
CA ILE A 629 -22.53 -14.75 -11.03
C ILE A 629 -22.40 -13.33 -11.56
N GLU A 630 -23.53 -12.63 -11.62
CA GLU A 630 -23.61 -11.25 -12.11
C GLU A 630 -22.83 -10.28 -11.23
N PHE A 631 -23.07 -10.28 -9.92
CA PHE A 631 -22.43 -9.34 -9.01
C PHE A 631 -20.90 -9.47 -9.10
N SER A 632 -20.42 -10.70 -9.25
CA SER A 632 -19.01 -11.01 -9.45
C SER A 632 -18.45 -10.43 -10.77
N SER A 633 -19.13 -10.60 -11.90
CA SER A 633 -18.63 -10.10 -13.20
C SER A 633 -18.76 -8.58 -13.34
N ALA A 634 -19.81 -7.99 -12.76
CA ALA A 634 -20.02 -6.55 -12.65
C ALA A 634 -18.97 -5.90 -11.73
N MET A 635 -18.72 -6.48 -10.54
CA MET A 635 -17.69 -6.01 -9.61
C MET A 635 -16.29 -6.04 -10.24
N LEU A 636 -15.92 -7.14 -10.91
CA LEU A 636 -14.64 -7.21 -11.60
C LEU A 636 -14.53 -6.18 -12.72
N SER A 637 -15.56 -5.99 -13.54
CA SER A 637 -15.55 -4.98 -14.62
C SER A 637 -15.44 -3.55 -14.08
N TYR A 638 -16.04 -3.30 -12.93
CA TYR A 638 -15.97 -2.03 -12.20
C TYR A 638 -14.60 -1.78 -11.57
N ASP A 639 -14.02 -2.77 -10.89
CA ASP A 639 -12.73 -2.64 -10.20
C ASP A 639 -11.57 -2.49 -11.19
N TRP A 640 -11.63 -3.20 -12.32
CA TRP A 640 -10.66 -3.04 -13.40
C TRP A 640 -10.70 -1.63 -14.03
N ASP A 641 -11.89 -1.05 -14.21
CA ASP A 641 -12.03 0.31 -14.75
C ASP A 641 -11.67 1.41 -13.75
N THR A 642 -12.13 1.30 -12.51
CA THR A 642 -11.95 2.36 -11.50
C THR A 642 -10.56 2.33 -10.84
N SER A 643 -9.76 1.29 -11.07
CA SER A 643 -8.35 1.21 -10.66
C SER A 643 -7.53 2.39 -11.21
N PRO A 644 -6.96 3.27 -10.36
CA PRO A 644 -6.12 4.39 -10.81
C PRO A 644 -4.90 3.91 -11.58
N THR A 645 -4.34 2.77 -11.15
CA THR A 645 -3.23 2.06 -11.78
C THR A 645 -3.56 1.64 -13.22
N ASN A 646 -4.79 1.19 -13.49
CA ASN A 646 -5.21 0.80 -14.84
C ASN A 646 -5.53 2.02 -15.71
N ARG A 647 -6.27 3.01 -15.18
CA ARG A 647 -6.56 4.28 -15.85
C ARG A 647 -5.29 5.01 -16.30
N LYS A 648 -4.24 5.01 -15.46
CA LYS A 648 -2.93 5.60 -15.80
C LYS A 648 -2.17 4.81 -16.87
N LYS A 649 -2.32 3.48 -16.93
CA LYS A 649 -1.61 2.62 -17.90
C LYS A 649 -2.28 2.62 -19.28
N GLN A 650 -3.59 2.39 -19.33
CA GLN A 650 -4.35 2.24 -20.57
C GLN A 650 -5.53 3.22 -20.60
N PRO A 651 -5.26 4.56 -20.61
CA PRO A 651 -6.28 5.61 -20.56
C PRO A 651 -7.20 5.64 -21.79
N MET A 652 -6.84 4.92 -22.85
CA MET A 652 -7.66 4.76 -24.07
C MET A 652 -8.81 3.75 -23.87
N PHE A 653 -8.75 2.90 -22.84
CA PHE A 653 -9.74 1.87 -22.57
C PHE A 653 -10.41 2.01 -21.19
N TYR A 654 -9.60 2.25 -20.15
CA TYR A 654 -10.09 2.47 -18.80
C TYR A 654 -10.43 3.95 -18.57
N GLY A 655 -11.50 4.20 -17.82
CA GLY A 655 -12.14 5.50 -17.65
C GLY A 655 -13.60 5.54 -18.13
N TYR A 656 -14.20 4.42 -18.56
CA TYR A 656 -15.57 4.45 -19.08
C TYR A 656 -16.63 4.62 -17.99
N ILE A 657 -16.31 4.29 -16.73
CA ILE A 657 -17.18 4.57 -15.58
C ILE A 657 -16.96 6.01 -15.12
N PRO A 658 -18.01 6.86 -15.09
CA PRO A 658 -17.86 8.27 -14.75
C PRO A 658 -17.39 8.50 -13.31
N ASP A 659 -16.80 9.67 -13.07
CA ASP A 659 -16.25 10.02 -11.76
C ASP A 659 -17.29 10.58 -10.77
N ASN A 660 -18.42 11.07 -11.27
CA ASN A 660 -19.55 11.47 -10.43
C ASN A 660 -20.12 10.24 -9.70
N ALA A 661 -20.17 10.29 -8.37
CA ALA A 661 -20.59 9.17 -7.51
C ALA A 661 -22.00 8.62 -7.83
N ASN A 662 -22.96 9.50 -8.18
CA ASN A 662 -24.32 9.06 -8.52
C ASN A 662 -24.35 8.34 -9.87
N LEU A 663 -23.68 8.90 -10.88
CA LEU A 663 -23.57 8.27 -12.20
C LEU A 663 -22.80 6.94 -12.12
N ARG A 664 -21.75 6.88 -11.30
CA ARG A 664 -20.96 5.67 -11.00
C ARG A 664 -21.82 4.56 -10.37
N ALA A 665 -22.70 4.91 -9.43
CA ALA A 665 -23.65 3.98 -8.83
C ALA A 665 -24.71 3.48 -9.83
N ILE A 666 -25.26 4.37 -10.68
CA ILE A 666 -26.21 3.99 -11.74
C ILE A 666 -25.52 3.12 -12.80
N CYS A 667 -24.28 3.41 -13.17
CA CYS A 667 -23.47 2.61 -14.08
C CYS A 667 -23.25 1.19 -13.56
N PHE A 668 -22.90 1.06 -12.27
CA PHE A 668 -22.79 -0.24 -11.61
C PHE A 668 -24.12 -1.00 -11.58
N LEU A 669 -25.20 -0.36 -11.10
CA LEU A 669 -26.52 -1.00 -11.00
C LEU A 669 -27.10 -1.41 -12.36
N SER A 670 -26.93 -0.60 -13.40
CA SER A 670 -27.38 -0.94 -14.76
C SER A 670 -26.55 -2.08 -15.36
N MET A 671 -25.23 -2.09 -15.12
CA MET A 671 -24.36 -3.22 -15.49
C MET A 671 -24.77 -4.52 -14.80
N THR A 672 -25.09 -4.44 -13.51
CA THR A 672 -25.69 -5.52 -12.73
C THR A 672 -26.99 -6.03 -13.37
N VAL A 673 -28.00 -5.17 -13.57
CA VAL A 673 -29.32 -5.62 -14.03
C VAL A 673 -29.29 -6.22 -15.45
N PHE A 674 -28.52 -5.66 -16.40
CA PHE A 674 -28.44 -6.27 -17.73
C PHE A 674 -27.70 -7.60 -17.67
N THR A 675 -26.69 -7.73 -16.81
CA THR A 675 -25.88 -8.95 -16.73
C THR A 675 -26.68 -10.11 -16.13
N LEU A 676 -27.44 -9.86 -15.05
CA LEU A 676 -28.32 -10.85 -14.42
C LEU A 676 -29.35 -11.38 -15.41
N SER A 677 -29.99 -10.46 -16.15
CA SER A 677 -30.98 -10.79 -17.17
C SER A 677 -30.38 -11.65 -18.28
N HIS A 678 -29.13 -11.39 -18.68
CA HIS A 678 -28.43 -12.16 -19.70
C HIS A 678 -28.00 -13.55 -19.20
N VAL A 679 -27.48 -13.67 -17.98
CA VAL A 679 -27.13 -14.98 -17.37
C VAL A 679 -28.35 -15.89 -17.36
N LEU A 680 -29.50 -15.39 -16.91
CA LEU A 680 -30.76 -16.15 -16.89
C LEU A 680 -31.24 -16.54 -18.29
N LEU A 681 -31.18 -15.63 -19.28
CA LEU A 681 -31.52 -15.94 -20.68
C LEU A 681 -30.64 -17.06 -21.23
N GLN A 682 -29.32 -17.01 -21.01
CA GLN A 682 -28.38 -17.98 -21.57
C GLN A 682 -28.42 -19.33 -20.86
N ALA A 683 -28.50 -19.34 -19.52
CA ALA A 683 -28.63 -20.57 -18.77
C ALA A 683 -29.97 -21.28 -19.08
N GLY A 684 -31.06 -20.52 -19.22
CA GLY A 684 -32.35 -21.02 -19.69
C GLY A 684 -32.29 -21.58 -21.12
N SER A 685 -31.64 -20.86 -22.05
CA SER A 685 -31.46 -21.32 -23.43
C SER A 685 -30.73 -22.66 -23.51
N CYS A 686 -29.64 -22.81 -22.75
CA CYS A 686 -28.92 -24.08 -22.65
C CYS A 686 -29.78 -25.20 -22.05
N ALA A 687 -30.55 -24.93 -21.00
CA ALA A 687 -31.44 -25.92 -20.39
C ALA A 687 -32.56 -26.39 -21.34
N LEU A 688 -33.18 -25.46 -22.09
CA LEU A 688 -34.19 -25.78 -23.11
C LEU A 688 -33.61 -26.64 -24.23
N LEU A 689 -32.44 -26.28 -24.78
CA LEU A 689 -31.77 -27.07 -25.82
C LEU A 689 -31.35 -28.45 -25.31
N ALA A 690 -30.84 -28.54 -24.08
CA ALA A 690 -30.49 -29.81 -23.43
C ALA A 690 -31.71 -30.72 -23.27
N ARG A 691 -32.89 -30.15 -22.95
CA ARG A 691 -34.16 -30.88 -22.78
C ARG A 691 -34.71 -31.44 -24.10
N MET A 692 -34.39 -30.81 -25.23
CA MET A 692 -34.70 -31.32 -26.57
C MET A 692 -33.69 -32.35 -27.06
N SER A 693 -32.40 -31.98 -27.06
CA SER A 693 -31.30 -32.86 -27.45
C SER A 693 -29.96 -32.30 -27.01
N VAL A 694 -29.15 -33.14 -26.39
CA VAL A 694 -27.74 -32.86 -26.08
C VAL A 694 -26.94 -32.47 -27.35
N ASN A 695 -27.33 -32.92 -28.54
CA ASN A 695 -26.72 -32.49 -29.80
C ASN A 695 -27.00 -31.01 -30.12
N TRP A 696 -28.22 -30.52 -29.88
CA TRP A 696 -28.54 -29.10 -30.06
C TRP A 696 -27.76 -28.22 -29.08
N LEU A 697 -27.61 -28.66 -27.83
CA LEU A 697 -26.71 -28.03 -26.86
C LEU A 697 -25.26 -27.99 -27.36
N TRP A 698 -24.73 -29.10 -27.90
CA TRP A 698 -23.38 -29.15 -28.47
C TRP A 698 -23.22 -28.31 -29.73
N TYR A 699 -24.25 -28.10 -30.55
CA TYR A 699 -24.18 -27.16 -31.67
C TYR A 699 -24.20 -25.71 -31.20
N TYR A 700 -24.97 -25.40 -30.16
CA TYR A 700 -25.00 -24.08 -29.54
C TYR A 700 -23.65 -23.73 -28.91
N ILE A 701 -23.19 -24.55 -27.96
CA ILE A 701 -21.89 -24.40 -27.30
C ILE A 701 -20.73 -24.53 -28.29
N GLY A 702 -20.78 -25.50 -29.22
CA GLY A 702 -19.74 -25.68 -30.25
C GLY A 702 -19.66 -24.54 -31.26
N GLY A 703 -20.79 -23.91 -31.58
CA GLY A 703 -20.84 -22.66 -32.35
C GLY A 703 -20.21 -21.49 -31.59
N LEU A 704 -20.49 -21.40 -30.29
CA LEU A 704 -19.88 -20.42 -29.38
C LEU A 704 -18.35 -20.62 -29.21
N LEU A 705 -17.82 -21.83 -29.41
CA LEU A 705 -16.40 -22.18 -29.20
C LEU A 705 -15.51 -22.21 -30.47
N ARG A 706 -16.05 -21.94 -31.66
CA ARG A 706 -15.47 -22.40 -32.95
C ARG A 706 -14.24 -21.64 -33.52
N LEU A 707 -13.49 -20.86 -32.71
CA LEU A 707 -12.32 -20.07 -33.16
C LEU A 707 -11.03 -20.47 -32.41
N VAL A 708 -10.21 -21.30 -33.06
CA VAL A 708 -9.02 -21.94 -32.46
C VAL A 708 -7.81 -20.99 -32.35
N GLY A 709 -7.14 -21.02 -31.19
CA GLY A 709 -5.81 -20.44 -30.97
C GLY A 709 -5.52 -20.18 -29.50
N SER A 710 -4.92 -21.14 -28.78
CA SER A 710 -4.89 -21.26 -27.31
C SER A 710 -6.26 -21.64 -26.72
N VAL A 711 -6.47 -22.94 -26.49
CA VAL A 711 -7.81 -23.52 -26.24
C VAL A 711 -8.39 -23.08 -24.90
N LEU A 712 -7.76 -23.41 -23.76
CA LEU A 712 -8.41 -23.28 -22.44
C LEU A 712 -8.71 -21.83 -22.04
N VAL A 713 -7.74 -20.91 -22.20
CA VAL A 713 -7.95 -19.49 -21.87
C VAL A 713 -9.05 -18.88 -22.73
N ARG A 714 -9.07 -19.18 -24.05
CA ARG A 714 -10.15 -18.68 -24.92
C ARG A 714 -11.50 -19.31 -24.62
N VAL A 715 -11.58 -20.58 -24.19
CA VAL A 715 -12.83 -21.17 -23.70
C VAL A 715 -13.34 -20.37 -22.50
N VAL A 716 -12.51 -20.13 -21.48
CA VAL A 716 -12.88 -19.34 -20.30
C VAL A 716 -13.37 -17.94 -20.70
N THR A 717 -12.54 -17.17 -21.43
CA THR A 717 -12.86 -15.81 -21.85
C THR A 717 -14.13 -15.76 -22.72
N LYS A 718 -14.35 -16.74 -23.61
CA LYS A 718 -15.52 -16.78 -24.49
C LYS A 718 -16.78 -17.18 -23.74
N THR A 719 -16.74 -18.18 -22.86
CA THR A 719 -17.85 -18.53 -21.96
C THR A 719 -18.26 -17.35 -21.09
N MET A 720 -17.27 -16.63 -20.52
CA MET A 720 -17.51 -15.41 -19.75
C MET A 720 -18.26 -14.34 -20.56
N VAL A 721 -17.84 -14.02 -21.80
CA VAL A 721 -18.58 -13.07 -22.65
C VAL A 721 -20.00 -13.55 -22.94
N ASN A 722 -20.15 -14.81 -23.32
CA ASN A 722 -21.44 -15.33 -23.81
C ASN A 722 -22.50 -15.38 -22.71
N PHE A 723 -22.13 -15.73 -21.48
CA PHE A 723 -23.07 -15.85 -20.35
C PHE A 723 -23.15 -14.60 -19.46
N THR A 724 -22.03 -13.91 -19.23
CA THR A 724 -21.94 -12.86 -18.17
C THR A 724 -21.77 -11.44 -18.70
N LEU A 725 -21.74 -11.24 -20.02
CA LEU A 725 -21.56 -9.94 -20.68
C LEU A 725 -20.40 -9.08 -20.16
N MET A 726 -19.39 -9.71 -19.52
CA MET A 726 -18.41 -9.02 -18.72
C MET A 726 -17.69 -7.93 -19.53
N VAL A 727 -18.06 -6.67 -19.27
CA VAL A 727 -17.72 -5.52 -20.11
C VAL A 727 -16.21 -5.33 -20.23
N GLN A 728 -15.46 -5.73 -19.20
CA GLN A 728 -13.99 -5.76 -19.22
C GLN A 728 -13.40 -6.60 -20.37
N VAL A 729 -14.05 -7.69 -20.77
CA VAL A 729 -13.52 -8.66 -21.74
C VAL A 729 -13.53 -8.12 -23.19
N ARG A 730 -14.21 -6.98 -23.44
CA ARG A 730 -14.12 -6.25 -24.72
C ARG A 730 -12.72 -5.65 -24.99
N HIS A 731 -11.78 -5.76 -24.06
CA HIS A 731 -10.41 -5.26 -24.20
C HIS A 731 -9.71 -5.84 -25.45
N PRO A 732 -8.93 -5.05 -26.22
CA PRO A 732 -8.24 -5.55 -27.42
C PRO A 732 -7.18 -6.64 -27.19
N GLN A 733 -6.74 -6.84 -25.94
CA GLN A 733 -5.87 -7.97 -25.58
C GLN A 733 -6.65 -9.27 -25.27
N GLU A 734 -7.97 -9.20 -25.14
CA GLU A 734 -8.87 -10.32 -24.84
C GLU A 734 -9.71 -10.70 -26.08
N VAL A 735 -10.97 -10.25 -26.17
CA VAL A 735 -11.87 -10.53 -27.31
C VAL A 735 -11.95 -9.35 -28.29
N GLY A 736 -11.71 -8.11 -27.82
CA GLY A 736 -11.89 -6.89 -28.61
C GLY A 736 -13.34 -6.44 -28.74
N GLY A 737 -13.54 -5.17 -29.11
CA GLY A 737 -14.84 -4.48 -29.11
C GLY A 737 -15.90 -5.11 -30.02
N LEU A 738 -15.68 -5.09 -31.34
CA LEU A 738 -16.68 -5.62 -32.28
C LEU A 738 -16.95 -7.13 -32.08
N PRO A 739 -15.94 -8.01 -31.85
CA PRO A 739 -16.21 -9.43 -31.58
C PRO A 739 -16.96 -9.65 -30.26
N PHE A 740 -16.76 -8.80 -29.24
CA PHE A 740 -17.59 -8.79 -28.03
C PHE A 740 -19.05 -8.46 -28.38
N ALA A 741 -19.31 -7.34 -29.06
CA ALA A 741 -20.66 -6.94 -29.44
C ALA A 741 -21.38 -7.99 -30.31
N ALA A 742 -20.67 -8.59 -31.27
CA ALA A 742 -21.20 -9.68 -32.09
C ALA A 742 -21.50 -10.94 -31.27
N SER A 743 -20.72 -11.22 -30.22
CA SER A 743 -20.97 -12.33 -29.28
C SER A 743 -22.24 -12.10 -28.46
N VAL A 744 -22.47 -10.87 -28.00
CA VAL A 744 -23.71 -10.47 -27.30
C VAL A 744 -24.93 -10.70 -28.20
N LEU A 745 -24.89 -10.18 -29.43
CA LEU A 745 -25.98 -10.34 -30.40
C LEU A 745 -26.25 -11.81 -30.76
N PHE A 746 -25.21 -12.62 -30.94
CA PHE A 746 -25.35 -14.05 -31.19
C PHE A 746 -25.99 -14.79 -30.02
N SER A 747 -25.57 -14.47 -28.79
CA SER A 747 -26.14 -15.04 -27.55
C SER A 747 -27.63 -14.72 -27.43
N LEU A 748 -28.02 -13.46 -27.69
CA LEU A 748 -29.42 -13.02 -27.67
C LEU A 748 -30.25 -13.69 -28.77
N ALA A 749 -29.78 -13.71 -30.03
CA ALA A 749 -30.47 -14.43 -31.11
C ALA A 749 -30.62 -15.93 -30.78
N GLY A 750 -29.61 -16.50 -30.14
CA GLY A 750 -29.60 -17.85 -29.61
C GLY A 750 -30.75 -18.16 -28.65
N SER A 751 -31.11 -17.24 -27.76
CA SER A 751 -32.22 -17.46 -26.83
C SER A 751 -33.56 -17.55 -27.53
N PHE A 752 -33.83 -16.64 -28.49
CA PHE A 752 -35.05 -16.72 -29.32
C PHE A 752 -35.12 -17.99 -30.15
N VAL A 753 -33.99 -18.43 -30.74
CA VAL A 753 -33.92 -19.70 -31.48
C VAL A 753 -34.17 -20.89 -30.56
N SER A 754 -33.62 -20.91 -29.35
CA SER A 754 -33.85 -22.00 -28.39
C SER A 754 -35.31 -22.12 -27.95
N ALA A 755 -35.97 -20.99 -27.69
CA ALA A 755 -37.39 -20.97 -27.33
C ALA A 755 -38.27 -21.40 -28.51
N TYR A 756 -38.00 -20.90 -29.72
CA TYR A 756 -38.72 -21.32 -30.94
C TYR A 756 -38.59 -22.84 -31.17
N LEU A 757 -37.37 -23.38 -31.10
CA LEU A 757 -37.14 -24.82 -31.22
C LEU A 757 -37.88 -25.62 -30.14
N TYR A 758 -37.92 -25.12 -28.89
CA TYR A 758 -38.64 -25.77 -27.79
C TYR A 758 -40.17 -25.72 -27.95
N THR A 759 -40.74 -24.64 -28.50
CA THR A 759 -42.18 -24.63 -28.80
C THR A 759 -42.56 -25.70 -29.83
N GLY A 760 -41.72 -25.91 -30.85
CA GLY A 760 -41.87 -26.99 -31.84
C GLY A 760 -41.45 -28.39 -31.37
N TYR A 761 -41.04 -28.56 -30.11
CA TYR A 761 -40.67 -29.86 -29.53
C TYR A 761 -41.90 -30.54 -28.90
N GLU A 762 -42.13 -31.79 -29.29
CA GLU A 762 -43.07 -32.71 -28.65
C GLU A 762 -42.28 -33.63 -27.69
N SER A 763 -42.84 -33.91 -26.50
CA SER A 763 -42.19 -34.78 -25.51
C SER A 763 -42.62 -36.22 -25.76
N ASP A 764 -41.66 -37.09 -26.12
CA ASP A 764 -41.90 -38.53 -26.31
C ASP A 764 -42.23 -39.27 -24.98
N GLU A 765 -42.04 -38.62 -23.83
CA GLU A 765 -42.36 -39.16 -22.51
C GLU A 765 -43.61 -38.47 -21.93
N ASP A 766 -44.71 -39.21 -21.78
CA ASP A 766 -46.00 -38.78 -21.22
C ASP A 766 -45.92 -38.25 -19.76
N ASP A 767 -44.83 -38.58 -19.05
CA ASP A 767 -44.68 -38.32 -17.62
C ASP A 767 -43.85 -37.07 -17.27
N ILE A 768 -43.21 -36.40 -18.23
CA ILE A 768 -42.40 -35.18 -17.97
C ILE A 768 -43.12 -33.94 -18.52
N PRO A 769 -43.43 -32.92 -17.70
CA PRO A 769 -44.19 -31.75 -18.13
C PRO A 769 -43.40 -30.91 -19.15
N LYS A 770 -44.05 -30.51 -20.25
CA LYS A 770 -43.57 -29.42 -21.10
C LYS A 770 -43.89 -28.08 -20.41
N LEU A 771 -42.99 -27.11 -20.51
CA LEU A 771 -43.28 -25.73 -20.10
C LEU A 771 -44.29 -25.13 -21.08
N ASP A 772 -45.34 -24.52 -20.55
CA ASP A 772 -46.34 -23.77 -21.33
C ASP A 772 -45.69 -22.69 -22.22
N ASP A 773 -46.11 -22.66 -23.49
CA ASP A 773 -45.48 -21.83 -24.53
C ASP A 773 -45.70 -20.33 -24.26
N ASP A 774 -46.88 -19.92 -23.77
CA ASP A 774 -47.17 -18.53 -23.38
C ASP A 774 -46.27 -18.11 -22.20
N THR A 775 -46.14 -18.97 -21.19
CA THR A 775 -45.25 -18.76 -20.03
C THR A 775 -43.79 -18.63 -20.46
N LEU A 776 -43.33 -19.45 -21.40
CA LEU A 776 -41.98 -19.38 -21.97
C LEU A 776 -41.73 -18.03 -22.67
N TRP A 777 -42.63 -17.63 -23.58
CA TRP A 777 -42.49 -16.36 -24.32
C TRP A 777 -42.63 -15.13 -23.42
N MET A 778 -43.52 -15.16 -22.43
CA MET A 778 -43.63 -14.09 -21.42
C MET A 778 -42.34 -13.94 -20.59
N ALA A 779 -41.76 -15.05 -20.14
CA ALA A 779 -40.51 -15.02 -19.37
C ALA A 779 -39.33 -14.50 -20.20
N LEU A 780 -39.16 -15.00 -21.43
CA LEU A 780 -38.11 -14.56 -22.35
C LEU A 780 -38.27 -13.09 -22.73
N GLY A 781 -39.48 -12.67 -23.08
CA GLY A 781 -39.79 -11.28 -23.44
C GLY A 781 -39.56 -10.31 -22.27
N SER A 782 -39.92 -10.70 -21.05
CA SER A 782 -39.70 -9.89 -19.84
C SER A 782 -38.20 -9.73 -19.53
N LEU A 783 -37.43 -10.83 -19.56
CA LEU A 783 -35.98 -10.78 -19.37
C LEU A 783 -35.29 -9.95 -20.45
N TYR A 784 -35.71 -10.07 -21.72
CA TYR A 784 -35.16 -9.27 -22.81
C TYR A 784 -35.50 -7.77 -22.66
N ALA A 785 -36.72 -7.43 -22.21
CA ALA A 785 -37.11 -6.04 -21.96
C ALA A 785 -36.31 -5.41 -20.81
N ILE A 786 -36.11 -6.14 -19.70
CA ILE A 786 -35.27 -5.71 -18.58
C ILE A 786 -33.83 -5.53 -19.05
N TRP A 787 -33.29 -6.51 -19.79
CA TRP A 787 -31.95 -6.46 -20.38
C TRP A 787 -31.75 -5.22 -21.27
N PHE A 788 -32.70 -4.94 -22.16
CA PHE A 788 -32.58 -3.81 -23.09
C PHE A 788 -32.70 -2.47 -22.38
N ALA A 789 -33.65 -2.33 -21.45
CA ALA A 789 -33.81 -1.11 -20.66
C ALA A 789 -32.57 -0.80 -19.80
N SER A 790 -31.97 -1.84 -19.18
CA SER A 790 -30.76 -1.67 -18.36
C SER A 790 -29.50 -1.45 -19.21
N LEU A 791 -29.40 -2.04 -20.42
CA LEU A 791 -28.35 -1.68 -21.38
C LEU A 791 -28.46 -0.22 -21.85
N VAL A 792 -29.67 0.27 -22.15
CA VAL A 792 -29.89 1.69 -22.50
C VAL A 792 -29.49 2.60 -21.35
N ALA A 793 -29.87 2.26 -20.11
CA ALA A 793 -29.46 3.01 -18.92
C ALA A 793 -27.92 3.06 -18.79
N PHE A 794 -27.23 1.92 -18.91
CA PHE A 794 -25.77 1.84 -18.89
C PHE A 794 -25.14 2.73 -19.98
N MET A 795 -25.52 2.53 -21.24
CA MET A 795 -24.98 3.26 -22.40
C MET A 795 -25.28 4.77 -22.36
N SER A 796 -26.31 5.20 -21.63
CA SER A 796 -26.61 6.62 -21.40
C SER A 796 -25.71 7.28 -20.35
N VAL A 797 -25.07 6.49 -19.48
CA VAL A 797 -24.30 6.94 -18.31
C VAL A 797 -22.78 6.79 -18.49
N ILE A 798 -22.29 5.87 -19.34
CA ILE A 798 -20.85 5.75 -19.58
C ILE A 798 -20.25 7.04 -20.18
N ASP A 799 -18.97 7.30 -19.94
CA ASP A 799 -18.28 8.37 -20.66
C ASP A 799 -18.25 8.06 -22.17
N ARG A 800 -18.89 8.94 -22.94
CA ARG A 800 -19.05 8.85 -24.40
C ARG A 800 -17.72 8.71 -25.14
N LYS A 801 -16.62 9.22 -24.57
CA LYS A 801 -15.25 9.05 -25.10
C LYS A 801 -14.91 7.57 -25.32
N TYR A 802 -15.43 6.68 -24.48
CA TYR A 802 -15.13 5.24 -24.49
C TYR A 802 -16.15 4.39 -25.28
N LEU A 803 -17.21 4.96 -25.86
CA LEU A 803 -18.18 4.21 -26.68
C LEU A 803 -17.49 3.49 -27.86
N HIS A 804 -16.44 4.08 -28.43
CA HIS A 804 -15.66 3.47 -29.50
C HIS A 804 -15.07 2.10 -29.10
N THR A 805 -14.81 1.84 -27.81
CA THR A 805 -14.27 0.56 -27.32
C THR A 805 -15.20 -0.63 -27.55
N PHE A 806 -16.50 -0.40 -27.78
CA PHE A 806 -17.49 -1.45 -28.06
C PHE A 806 -17.61 -1.80 -29.55
N THR A 807 -17.16 -0.93 -30.45
CA THR A 807 -17.25 -1.13 -31.91
C THR A 807 -15.88 -1.24 -32.59
N ASN A 808 -14.79 -1.13 -31.83
CA ASN A 808 -13.43 -1.14 -32.36
C ASN A 808 -13.04 -2.51 -32.95
N LEU A 809 -12.37 -2.46 -34.11
CA LEU A 809 -11.78 -3.60 -34.84
C LEU A 809 -10.27 -3.73 -34.63
N GLN A 810 -9.68 -2.86 -33.81
CA GLN A 810 -8.25 -2.81 -33.53
C GLN A 810 -7.74 -4.16 -32.99
N THR A 811 -6.72 -4.70 -33.67
CA THR A 811 -6.06 -5.92 -33.22
C THR A 811 -5.27 -5.68 -31.93
N THR A 812 -5.05 -6.73 -31.15
CA THR A 812 -4.14 -6.72 -29.99
C THR A 812 -2.79 -6.08 -30.30
N SER A 813 -2.25 -6.31 -31.49
CA SER A 813 -0.97 -5.75 -31.91
C SER A 813 -1.04 -4.24 -32.18
N SER A 814 -2.11 -3.79 -32.82
CA SER A 814 -2.35 -2.38 -33.11
C SER A 814 -2.52 -1.58 -31.81
N PHE A 815 -3.30 -2.13 -30.86
CA PHE A 815 -3.51 -1.53 -29.55
C PHE A 815 -2.23 -1.45 -28.71
N ASN A 816 -1.43 -2.53 -28.71
CA ASN A 816 -0.16 -2.53 -27.97
C ASN A 816 0.86 -1.55 -28.57
N LYS A 817 0.85 -1.34 -29.90
CA LYS A 817 1.67 -0.31 -30.55
C LYS A 817 1.27 1.10 -30.09
N GLU A 818 -0.02 1.41 -30.00
CA GLU A 818 -0.50 2.70 -29.46
C GLU A 818 -0.14 2.88 -27.98
N CYS A 819 -0.24 1.83 -27.17
CA CYS A 819 0.22 1.87 -25.77
C CYS A 819 1.72 2.18 -25.68
N VAL A 820 2.56 1.55 -26.51
CA VAL A 820 4.02 1.83 -26.57
C VAL A 820 4.30 3.29 -26.93
N VAL A 821 3.58 3.87 -27.89
CA VAL A 821 3.70 5.31 -28.22
C VAL A 821 3.36 6.17 -27.01
N LEU A 822 2.21 5.94 -26.37
CA LEU A 822 1.78 6.67 -25.18
C LEU A 822 2.77 6.56 -24.01
N TYR A 823 3.40 5.40 -23.80
CA TYR A 823 4.38 5.23 -22.73
C TYR A 823 5.70 5.98 -23.02
N VAL A 824 6.14 6.05 -24.29
CA VAL A 824 7.30 6.84 -24.70
C VAL A 824 7.02 8.35 -24.53
N GLU A 825 5.84 8.82 -24.94
CA GLU A 825 5.44 10.22 -24.81
C GLU A 825 5.33 10.67 -23.34
N ASN A 826 4.75 9.82 -22.48
CA ASN A 826 4.59 10.09 -21.04
C ASN A 826 5.82 9.72 -20.19
N GLN A 827 6.96 9.38 -20.80
CA GLN A 827 8.21 8.97 -20.12
C GLN A 827 8.03 7.85 -19.08
N ASN A 828 7.08 6.93 -19.31
CA ASN A 828 6.75 5.83 -18.39
C ASN A 828 7.70 4.63 -18.60
N ASP A 829 8.98 4.85 -18.28
CA ASP A 829 10.05 3.88 -18.52
C ASP A 829 9.82 2.55 -17.82
N GLU A 830 9.20 2.55 -16.63
CA GLU A 830 8.88 1.33 -15.88
C GLU A 830 7.92 0.39 -16.65
N HIS A 831 6.93 0.94 -17.37
CA HIS A 831 6.03 0.12 -18.20
C HIS A 831 6.69 -0.41 -19.45
N MET A 832 7.53 0.41 -20.08
CA MET A 832 8.33 0.01 -21.23
C MET A 832 9.37 -1.07 -20.85
N ALA A 833 9.93 -0.99 -19.65
CA ALA A 833 10.79 -2.02 -19.08
C ALA A 833 10.04 -3.34 -18.84
N LEU A 834 8.83 -3.29 -18.27
CA LEU A 834 7.98 -4.48 -18.10
C LEU A 834 7.61 -5.13 -19.44
N ILE A 835 7.40 -4.33 -20.49
CA ILE A 835 7.16 -4.82 -21.86
C ILE A 835 8.38 -5.61 -22.38
N LEU A 836 9.60 -5.07 -22.25
CA LEU A 836 10.82 -5.78 -22.68
C LEU A 836 11.13 -7.04 -21.84
N GLN A 837 10.76 -7.05 -20.56
CA GLN A 837 10.98 -8.19 -19.66
C GLN A 837 10.00 -9.35 -19.91
N ARG A 838 8.71 -9.05 -20.15
CA ARG A 838 7.65 -10.07 -20.26
C ARG A 838 7.31 -10.46 -21.71
N GLY A 839 7.66 -9.63 -22.69
CA GLY A 839 7.35 -9.87 -24.10
C GLY A 839 8.32 -10.83 -24.80
N HIS A 840 7.80 -11.73 -25.63
CA HIS A 840 8.63 -12.58 -26.49
C HIS A 840 9.19 -11.77 -27.68
N PRO A 841 10.44 -11.98 -28.12
CA PRO A 841 11.06 -11.21 -29.22
C PRO A 841 10.24 -11.14 -30.52
N ASP A 842 9.53 -12.22 -30.88
CA ASP A 842 8.67 -12.25 -32.06
C ASP A 842 7.43 -11.37 -31.97
N VAL A 843 6.97 -11.07 -30.75
CA VAL A 843 5.78 -10.23 -30.52
C VAL A 843 6.13 -8.74 -30.75
N PHE A 844 7.34 -8.32 -30.37
CA PHE A 844 7.80 -6.94 -30.58
C PHE A 844 7.87 -6.52 -32.05
N LYS A 845 8.04 -7.47 -32.98
CA LYS A 845 8.03 -7.23 -34.44
C LYS A 845 6.79 -6.46 -34.89
N ASN A 846 5.65 -6.69 -34.24
CA ASN A 846 4.37 -6.11 -34.63
C ASN A 846 3.97 -4.89 -33.76
N TRP A 847 4.77 -4.55 -32.73
CA TRP A 847 4.49 -3.44 -31.78
C TRP A 847 5.33 -2.18 -32.04
N GLY A 848 6.08 -2.14 -33.15
CA GLY A 848 6.99 -1.03 -33.48
C GLY A 848 8.41 -1.26 -32.93
N PRO A 849 9.16 -2.25 -33.45
CA PRO A 849 10.45 -2.66 -32.89
C PRO A 849 11.50 -1.53 -32.96
N GLU A 850 11.44 -0.65 -33.96
CA GLU A 850 12.35 0.50 -34.06
C GLU A 850 12.08 1.56 -32.98
N LEU A 851 10.83 1.74 -32.56
CA LEU A 851 10.46 2.66 -31.47
C LEU A 851 10.95 2.12 -30.13
N LEU A 852 10.68 0.83 -29.84
CA LEU A 852 11.19 0.16 -28.64
C LEU A 852 12.72 0.20 -28.57
N LYS A 853 13.40 -0.03 -29.70
CA LYS A 853 14.87 -0.02 -29.78
C LYS A 853 15.46 1.39 -29.63
N SER A 854 14.88 2.39 -30.26
CA SER A 854 15.36 3.78 -30.17
C SER A 854 15.12 4.38 -28.78
N TRP A 855 13.96 4.12 -28.16
CA TRP A 855 13.69 4.46 -26.75
C TRP A 855 14.72 3.80 -25.82
N SER A 856 14.92 2.48 -25.94
CA SER A 856 15.87 1.75 -25.10
C SER A 856 17.31 2.25 -25.28
N PHE A 857 17.73 2.52 -26.52
CA PHE A 857 19.08 3.00 -26.79
C PHE A 857 19.32 4.43 -26.30
N LYS A 858 18.29 5.31 -26.34
CA LYS A 858 18.40 6.70 -25.88
C LYS A 858 18.49 6.81 -24.36
N ASN A 859 17.84 5.91 -23.63
CA ASN A 859 17.71 6.00 -22.18
C ASN A 859 18.68 5.08 -21.41
N TRP A 860 19.40 4.17 -22.09
CA TRP A 860 20.26 3.19 -21.41
C TRP A 860 21.35 3.84 -20.54
N ASP A 861 22.00 4.88 -21.06
CA ASP A 861 23.07 5.59 -20.34
C ASP A 861 22.51 6.26 -19.07
N ARG A 862 21.32 6.89 -19.19
CA ARG A 862 20.57 7.47 -18.06
C ARG A 862 20.21 6.42 -17.00
N TRP A 863 19.77 5.23 -17.40
CA TRP A 863 19.42 4.18 -16.43
C TRP A 863 20.63 3.60 -15.69
N GLU A 864 21.81 3.60 -16.30
CA GLU A 864 23.04 3.23 -15.60
C GLU A 864 23.47 4.30 -14.58
N GLU A 865 23.21 5.58 -14.86
CA GLU A 865 23.50 6.69 -13.94
C GLU A 865 22.46 6.79 -12.79
N GLU A 866 21.17 6.74 -13.13
CA GLU A 866 20.06 6.87 -12.17
C GLU A 866 19.80 5.58 -11.39
N THR A 867 20.13 4.41 -11.95
CA THR A 867 19.86 3.07 -11.39
C THR A 867 18.40 2.88 -10.91
N PRO A 868 17.38 3.08 -11.78
CA PRO A 868 15.99 2.98 -11.38
C PRO A 868 15.64 1.57 -10.89
N ALA A 869 14.72 1.46 -9.93
CA ALA A 869 14.53 0.23 -9.13
C ALA A 869 14.18 -1.05 -9.94
N TRP A 870 13.65 -0.91 -11.15
CA TRP A 870 13.36 -2.02 -12.06
C TRP A 870 14.57 -2.46 -12.89
N PHE A 871 15.58 -1.60 -13.08
CA PHE A 871 16.80 -1.83 -13.86
C PHE A 871 17.81 -2.65 -13.04
N SER A 872 17.42 -3.89 -12.76
CA SER A 872 18.20 -4.89 -12.01
C SER A 872 18.96 -5.81 -12.97
N ASP A 873 20.00 -6.50 -12.48
CA ASP A 873 20.70 -7.53 -13.26
C ASP A 873 19.74 -8.57 -13.85
N ALA A 874 18.71 -8.99 -13.10
CA ALA A 874 17.68 -9.91 -13.58
C ALA A 874 16.81 -9.33 -14.71
N TRP A 875 16.49 -8.03 -14.66
CA TRP A 875 15.82 -7.34 -15.77
C TRP A 875 16.73 -7.22 -16.99
N ILE A 876 17.98 -6.81 -16.78
CA ILE A 876 18.99 -6.70 -17.83
C ILE A 876 19.18 -8.07 -18.49
N GLU A 877 19.23 -9.16 -17.72
CA GLU A 877 19.30 -10.56 -18.18
C GLU A 877 18.07 -10.99 -19.00
N SER A 878 16.86 -10.56 -18.62
CA SER A 878 15.64 -10.85 -19.40
C SER A 878 15.60 -10.16 -20.78
N CYS A 879 16.20 -8.97 -20.91
CA CYS A 879 16.08 -8.17 -22.13
C CYS A 879 16.72 -8.82 -23.38
N PRO A 880 16.04 -8.85 -24.55
CA PRO A 880 16.65 -9.39 -25.77
C PRO A 880 17.77 -8.49 -26.29
N ASN A 881 18.87 -9.11 -26.75
CA ASN A 881 20.09 -8.41 -27.19
C ASN A 881 19.86 -7.30 -28.23
N GLU A 882 18.83 -7.41 -29.06
CA GLU A 882 18.54 -6.44 -30.13
C GLU A 882 18.11 -5.06 -29.60
N TYR A 883 17.59 -5.01 -28.36
CA TYR A 883 17.12 -3.80 -27.67
C TYR A 883 18.14 -3.22 -26.67
N ILE A 884 19.29 -3.88 -26.47
CA ILE A 884 20.40 -3.40 -25.63
C ILE A 884 21.50 -2.80 -26.53
N PRO A 885 22.04 -1.59 -26.28
CA PRO A 885 23.14 -1.04 -27.07
C PRO A 885 24.41 -1.89 -26.97
N TYR A 886 25.27 -1.83 -27.99
CA TYR A 886 26.40 -2.76 -28.12
C TYR A 886 27.40 -2.69 -26.95
N GLU A 887 27.72 -1.49 -26.50
CA GLU A 887 28.68 -1.22 -25.42
C GLU A 887 28.21 -1.88 -24.11
N TRP A 888 26.94 -1.69 -23.78
CA TRP A 888 26.27 -2.32 -22.65
C TRP A 888 26.16 -3.85 -22.81
N ARG A 889 25.90 -4.39 -24.01
CA ARG A 889 25.97 -5.84 -24.26
C ARG A 889 27.34 -6.44 -23.95
N VAL A 890 28.43 -5.70 -24.21
CA VAL A 890 29.79 -6.12 -23.87
C VAL A 890 30.00 -6.05 -22.36
N LYS A 891 29.57 -4.96 -21.70
CA LYS A 891 29.64 -4.79 -20.24
C LYS A 891 29.00 -5.96 -19.48
N TYR A 892 27.75 -6.33 -19.83
CA TYR A 892 27.03 -7.45 -19.20
C TYR A 892 27.28 -8.81 -19.87
N LYS A 893 28.33 -8.95 -20.71
CA LYS A 893 28.74 -10.21 -21.37
C LYS A 893 27.64 -10.93 -22.17
N LYS A 894 26.61 -10.21 -22.62
CA LYS A 894 25.42 -10.76 -23.30
C LYS A 894 25.64 -11.21 -24.74
N THR A 895 26.83 -11.02 -25.30
CA THR A 895 27.07 -11.13 -26.75
C THR A 895 26.89 -12.51 -27.36
N LYS A 896 26.85 -13.61 -26.56
CA LYS A 896 26.58 -15.01 -27.02
C LYS A 896 27.15 -15.35 -28.41
N GLY A 897 28.43 -15.03 -28.64
CA GLY A 897 29.15 -15.28 -29.90
C GLY A 897 28.79 -14.40 -31.11
N ARG A 898 27.77 -13.54 -31.05
CA ARG A 898 27.38 -12.62 -32.13
C ARG A 898 28.05 -11.25 -32.00
N VAL A 899 29.36 -11.20 -32.22
CA VAL A 899 30.13 -9.96 -32.33
C VAL A 899 29.94 -9.37 -33.73
N HIS A 900 28.81 -8.69 -33.96
CA HIS A 900 28.66 -7.79 -35.10
C HIS A 900 28.90 -6.35 -34.65
N ASP A 901 30.14 -5.92 -34.79
CA ASP A 901 30.59 -4.54 -34.65
C ASP A 901 30.22 -3.74 -35.93
N PRO A 902 29.46 -2.62 -35.82
CA PRO A 902 29.22 -1.72 -36.94
C PRO A 902 30.48 -1.11 -37.55
N GLN A 903 31.55 -0.90 -36.75
CA GLN A 903 32.80 -0.31 -37.23
C GLN A 903 33.56 -1.26 -38.16
N GLN A 904 33.56 -2.57 -37.88
CA GLN A 904 34.09 -3.59 -38.80
C GLN A 904 33.43 -3.54 -40.18
N ARG A 905 32.11 -3.33 -40.27
CA ARG A 905 31.40 -3.25 -41.57
C ARG A 905 31.85 -2.03 -42.38
N ARG A 906 32.06 -0.88 -41.71
CA ARG A 906 32.62 0.33 -42.35
C ARG A 906 34.06 0.11 -42.82
N ARG A 907 34.89 -0.57 -42.00
CA ARG A 907 36.28 -0.93 -42.37
C ARG A 907 36.34 -1.94 -43.51
N SER A 908 35.45 -2.94 -43.58
CA SER A 908 35.41 -3.89 -44.70
C SER A 908 34.99 -3.21 -46.00
N SER A 909 34.01 -2.30 -45.98
CA SER A 909 33.63 -1.52 -47.17
C SER A 909 34.74 -0.59 -47.63
N ILE A 910 35.45 0.09 -46.72
CA ILE A 910 36.62 0.92 -47.07
C ILE A 910 37.76 0.05 -47.61
N LYS A 911 37.99 -1.14 -47.06
CA LYS A 911 39.01 -2.09 -47.58
C LYS A 911 38.65 -2.64 -48.96
N GLN A 912 37.38 -2.94 -49.21
CA GLN A 912 36.91 -3.33 -50.55
C GLN A 912 37.00 -2.17 -51.54
N LEU A 913 36.70 -0.93 -51.15
CA LEU A 913 36.90 0.27 -51.97
C LEU A 913 38.37 0.53 -52.27
N LYS A 914 39.28 0.44 -51.28
CA LYS A 914 40.73 0.57 -51.49
C LYS A 914 41.27 -0.51 -52.44
N ASN A 915 40.82 -1.75 -52.28
CA ASN A 915 41.19 -2.85 -53.19
C ASN A 915 40.61 -2.68 -54.61
N LEU A 916 39.41 -2.12 -54.77
CA LEU A 916 38.82 -1.79 -56.07
C LEU A 916 39.50 -0.58 -56.74
N LEU A 917 40.06 0.33 -55.96
CA LEU A 917 40.78 1.53 -56.42
C LEU A 917 42.30 1.31 -56.57
N GLY A 918 42.81 0.11 -56.28
CA GLY A 918 44.23 -0.24 -56.47
C GLY A 918 45.22 0.49 -55.56
N ILE A 919 44.76 1.02 -54.43
CA ILE A 919 45.62 1.78 -53.51
C ILE A 919 46.24 0.82 -52.49
N GLU A 920 47.44 0.32 -52.79
CA GLU A 920 48.29 -0.36 -51.81
C GLU A 920 48.94 0.66 -50.87
N GLU A 921 48.95 0.35 -49.57
CA GLU A 921 49.64 1.16 -48.56
C GLU A 921 51.11 0.73 -48.51
N GLU A 922 52.03 1.62 -48.93
CA GLU A 922 53.45 1.51 -48.56
C GLU A 922 53.59 1.51 -47.03
N LYS A 923 54.54 0.70 -46.52
CA LYS A 923 54.70 0.40 -45.10
C LYS A 923 55.55 1.41 -44.34
#